data_AF-A0A1R2B288-F1
#
_entry.id   AF-A0A1R2B288-F1
#
_cell.length_a   1.000
_cell.length_b   1.000
_cell.length_c   1.000
_cell.angle_alpha   90.00
_cell.angle_beta   90.00
_cell.angle_gamma   90.00
#
_symmetry.space_group_name_H-M   'P 1'
#
loop_
_entity.id
_entity.type
_entity.pdbx_description
1 polymer ?
#
loop_
_entity_poly.entity_id
_entity_poly.type
_entity_poly.pdbx_seq_one_letter_code
_entity_poly.pdbx_strand_id
1 'polypeptide(L)'
;MESDESSLSRGAETERNSSGNLLSQLKEKLKTQAQQLRRLESYKLLCEERILDLFPKHPLPVIRDHIGLYNNSSNDIMSLRQKIAKLEKQVRLIPEKDIWKDEDNLQEELKDLTEKLESCEKEKHELEESLRNEMRICEEQKIYIEIIKQAIEANMENLGLQGMPLDEYVNMVHIKLVHDGTRKSLNKAKNQLQENEYEIVALREAIHLKDSQYAEQKNKLISLLRLQKEQTENVRIFKEEIQKLEEEKSRLLDYIQKKKYRDKDSSGELRNSKKIYEELDKKCKESMREHKKASEDYKHLHEEYRKLAEENRKLQEEHKRILDDNKKNIEEIKKSTQDSRITSEENQKLIEENAKLKGEICKLFESLEKTRCSLKESEDYFSNYKSQVEENDKNFKDKDYDTCITELEKWKTSSDELKGKLKRTEEKVDKLQAELKNCEISIKCLEETLSESKDRYNELTDEYTDLSSKYDDLLKKKTREQGISQDNEDKERALSAKIIELKEENNRFSLELNDLQSENTIAQQIIEKSSRSSVFQDNIHKELQKTLNLLYPKSSPFLFQQNTQENSLYLIQTLYKEIEQLLKNNKIFQISLKDLEERHINLLALNEKTTHDLTSTKSKEILQRSQIENLNLEINYLKESLKSQVSRLQQEIFTLRGTIKSINDGHDKTSDNSKRLSLELSQTKYKLCASEMMAQSLEEKYDLLQNTKTRLASTIKKVQHLVGNSRLQEIIHEILRIHSEIEFSQIEKLRLTMQMRKSEDSSEGENVEAMRKQVSYCEGNISAYITRLNMLETQLTNESA
;
A
#
# COMPACT_ATOMS: atom_id res chain seq x y z
N MET A 1 26.00 111.02 -22.92
CA MET A 1 25.40 111.62 -21.71
C MET A 1 23.95 111.14 -21.65
N GLU A 2 23.24 111.38 -20.55
CA GLU A 2 21.98 110.69 -20.19
C GLU A 2 22.21 109.17 -19.97
N SER A 3 22.32 108.62 -18.76
CA SER A 3 21.81 108.87 -17.39
C SER A 3 20.50 108.16 -17.04
N ASP A 4 20.55 107.46 -15.92
CA ASP A 4 19.58 106.51 -15.38
C ASP A 4 18.14 107.01 -15.26
N GLU A 5 17.17 106.22 -15.74
CA GLU A 5 15.84 106.11 -15.13
C GLU A 5 15.11 104.83 -15.60
N SER A 6 14.76 103.92 -14.66
CA SER A 6 13.65 102.93 -14.73
C SER A 6 13.76 101.78 -13.70
N SER A 7 14.33 102.01 -12.51
CA SER A 7 14.51 100.98 -11.47
C SER A 7 13.23 100.71 -10.65
N LEU A 8 12.10 100.37 -11.29
CA LEU A 8 10.80 100.25 -10.59
C LEU A 8 9.74 99.31 -11.23
N SER A 9 10.13 98.09 -11.68
CA SER A 9 9.15 97.01 -11.93
C SER A 9 9.77 95.62 -11.88
N ARG A 10 9.94 95.05 -10.67
CA ARG A 10 10.50 93.69 -10.49
C ARG A 10 10.13 93.02 -9.15
N GLY A 11 8.85 93.11 -8.75
CA GLY A 11 8.40 92.72 -7.39
C GLY A 11 7.31 91.64 -7.27
N ALA A 12 6.72 91.14 -8.38
CA ALA A 12 5.45 90.40 -8.32
C ALA A 12 5.48 88.92 -8.77
N GLU A 13 6.60 88.39 -9.27
CA GLU A 13 6.67 87.03 -9.86
C GLU A 13 7.40 85.99 -9.00
N THR A 14 8.10 86.41 -7.94
CA THR A 14 8.96 85.53 -7.12
C THR A 14 8.20 84.53 -6.23
N GLU A 15 6.97 84.84 -5.82
CA GLU A 15 6.25 83.99 -4.86
C GLU A 15 5.69 82.69 -5.45
N ARG A 16 5.27 82.69 -6.73
CA ARG A 16 4.67 81.50 -7.37
C ARG A 16 5.68 80.35 -7.59
N ASN A 17 6.97 80.64 -7.64
CA ASN A 17 8.03 79.62 -7.75
C ASN A 17 8.41 78.98 -6.39
N SER A 18 7.98 79.55 -5.26
CA SER A 18 8.28 79.02 -3.92
C SER A 18 7.52 77.71 -3.63
N SER A 19 6.23 77.66 -3.96
CA SER A 19 5.35 76.52 -3.68
C SER A 19 5.73 75.25 -4.46
N GLY A 20 6.14 75.37 -5.72
CA GLY A 20 6.63 74.26 -6.54
C GLY A 20 7.92 73.65 -5.99
N ASN A 21 8.80 74.48 -5.42
CA ASN A 21 10.04 74.03 -4.78
C ASN A 21 9.74 73.29 -3.46
N LEU A 22 8.85 73.81 -2.62
CA LEU A 22 8.39 73.16 -1.39
C LEU A 22 7.74 71.78 -1.67
N LEU A 23 6.86 71.69 -2.68
CA LEU A 23 6.22 70.43 -3.07
C LEU A 23 7.24 69.39 -3.59
N SER A 24 8.29 69.85 -4.27
CA SER A 24 9.38 68.99 -4.76
C SER A 24 10.22 68.46 -3.58
N GLN A 25 10.59 69.32 -2.63
CA GLN A 25 11.29 68.92 -1.40
C GLN A 25 10.47 67.94 -0.54
N LEU A 26 9.14 68.11 -0.48
CA LEU A 26 8.25 67.17 0.20
C LEU A 26 8.21 65.80 -0.49
N LYS A 27 8.16 65.77 -1.83
CA LYS A 27 8.25 64.51 -2.61
C LYS A 27 9.60 63.81 -2.39
N GLU A 28 10.71 64.54 -2.36
CA GLU A 28 12.04 63.98 -2.11
C GLU A 28 12.17 63.42 -0.67
N LYS A 29 11.64 64.15 0.33
CA LYS A 29 11.58 63.67 1.73
C LYS A 29 10.72 62.42 1.89
N LEU A 30 9.56 62.37 1.25
CA LEU A 30 8.66 61.20 1.30
C LEU A 30 9.27 59.98 0.59
N LYS A 31 9.96 60.19 -0.54
CA LYS A 31 10.71 59.16 -1.28
C LYS A 31 11.90 58.61 -0.48
N THR A 32 12.65 59.47 0.21
CA THR A 32 13.77 59.05 1.07
C THR A 32 13.29 58.35 2.34
N GLN A 33 12.21 58.80 2.98
CA GLN A 33 11.54 58.07 4.07
C GLN A 33 11.04 56.68 3.62
N ALA A 34 10.42 56.58 2.44
CA ALA A 34 9.99 55.30 1.85
C ALA A 34 11.15 54.39 1.38
N GLN A 35 12.39 54.90 1.33
CA GLN A 35 13.60 54.07 1.20
C GLN A 35 14.17 53.67 2.56
N GLN A 36 14.12 54.56 3.57
CA GLN A 36 14.53 54.25 4.94
C GLN A 36 13.65 53.15 5.55
N LEU A 37 12.33 53.22 5.40
CA LEU A 37 11.41 52.18 5.86
C LEU A 37 11.75 50.81 5.26
N ARG A 38 11.92 50.72 3.93
CA ARG A 38 12.31 49.46 3.27
C ARG A 38 13.67 48.93 3.73
N ARG A 39 14.65 49.80 4.00
CA ARG A 39 15.93 49.39 4.61
C ARG A 39 15.75 48.84 6.03
N LEU A 40 14.89 49.45 6.84
CA LEU A 40 14.57 48.99 8.19
C LEU A 40 13.77 47.68 8.18
N GLU A 41 12.90 47.46 7.20
CA GLU A 41 12.19 46.19 6.98
C GLU A 41 13.16 45.07 6.57
N SER A 42 14.07 45.33 5.62
CA SER A 42 15.13 44.36 5.28
C SER A 42 16.05 44.07 6.45
N TYR A 43 16.42 45.08 7.25
CA TYR A 43 17.24 44.90 8.44
C TYR A 43 16.50 44.11 9.54
N LYS A 44 15.20 44.36 9.73
CA LYS A 44 14.34 43.57 10.64
C LYS A 44 14.35 42.10 10.26
N LEU A 45 14.09 41.78 8.99
CA LEU A 45 14.07 40.38 8.53
C LEU A 45 15.43 39.71 8.75
N LEU A 46 16.53 40.40 8.46
CA LEU A 46 17.89 39.88 8.66
C LEU A 46 18.23 39.70 10.14
N CYS A 47 17.67 40.52 11.04
CA CYS A 47 17.74 40.28 12.49
C CYS A 47 16.87 39.11 12.96
N GLU A 48 15.66 38.93 12.41
CA GLU A 48 14.78 37.82 12.75
C GLU A 48 15.36 36.46 12.28
N GLU A 49 15.97 36.43 11.09
CA GLU A 49 16.78 35.32 10.57
C GLU A 49 17.96 35.01 11.50
N ARG A 50 18.76 36.02 11.87
CA ARG A 50 19.90 35.88 12.79
C ARG A 50 19.51 35.41 14.20
N ILE A 51 18.30 35.71 14.64
CA ILE A 51 17.76 35.24 15.93
C ILE A 51 17.33 33.78 15.84
N LEU A 52 16.79 33.32 14.70
CA LEU A 52 16.51 31.90 14.48
C LEU A 52 17.80 31.07 14.34
N ASP A 53 18.85 31.58 13.68
CA ASP A 53 20.18 30.94 13.63
C ASP A 53 20.72 30.65 15.04
N LEU A 54 20.59 31.62 15.96
CA LEU A 54 21.10 31.53 17.32
C LEU A 54 20.16 30.80 18.28
N PHE A 55 18.85 30.86 18.06
CA PHE A 55 17.82 30.27 18.90
C PHE A 55 16.63 29.73 18.05
N PRO A 56 16.73 28.52 17.48
CA PRO A 56 15.77 27.98 16.51
C PRO A 56 14.32 27.73 17.01
N LYS A 57 14.03 28.03 18.29
CA LYS A 57 12.70 27.96 18.91
C LYS A 57 12.17 29.32 19.38
N HIS A 58 12.83 30.42 18.99
CA HIS A 58 12.41 31.76 19.39
C HIS A 58 11.07 32.16 18.72
N PRO A 59 10.04 32.56 19.48
CA PRO A 59 8.78 33.02 18.90
C PRO A 59 8.95 34.36 18.18
N LEU A 60 8.65 34.38 16.89
CA LEU A 60 8.60 35.60 16.06
C LEU A 60 7.15 36.11 15.90
N PRO A 61 6.93 37.42 15.72
CA PRO A 61 7.93 38.49 15.67
C PRO A 61 8.53 38.82 17.05
N VAL A 62 9.72 39.44 17.06
CA VAL A 62 10.39 39.87 18.29
C VAL A 62 9.61 41.02 18.94
N ILE A 63 8.86 40.72 20.00
CA ILE A 63 8.21 41.74 20.84
C ILE A 63 9.24 42.49 21.70
N ARG A 64 8.87 43.68 22.19
CA ARG A 64 9.79 44.52 23.00
C ARG A 64 10.36 43.79 24.21
N ASP A 65 9.59 42.91 24.83
CA ASP A 65 9.98 42.20 26.05
C ASP A 65 11.09 41.14 25.80
N HIS A 66 11.31 40.74 24.53
CA HIS A 66 12.44 39.90 24.13
C HIS A 66 13.73 40.70 23.90
N ILE A 67 13.63 42.02 23.67
CA ILE A 67 14.77 42.92 23.52
C ILE A 67 15.09 43.48 24.92
N GLY A 68 15.91 42.73 25.67
CA GLY A 68 16.16 42.92 27.10
C GLY A 68 16.27 44.39 27.56
N LEU A 69 15.51 44.72 28.60
CA LEU A 69 15.25 46.09 29.09
C LEU A 69 16.53 46.84 29.53
N TYR A 70 17.19 47.50 28.58
CA TYR A 70 18.16 48.56 28.87
C TYR A 70 17.43 49.82 29.36
N ASN A 71 17.19 49.87 30.66
CA ASN A 71 16.74 51.06 31.37
C ASN A 71 17.70 52.24 31.11
N ASN A 72 17.22 53.31 30.48
CA ASN A 72 17.60 54.72 30.78
C ASN A 72 16.89 55.82 29.95
N SER A 73 16.16 55.50 28.87
CA SER A 73 15.55 56.52 27.98
C SER A 73 14.07 56.88 28.24
N SER A 74 13.44 56.32 29.28
CA SER A 74 12.00 56.52 29.53
C SER A 74 11.63 57.92 30.06
N ASN A 75 12.56 58.60 30.74
CA ASN A 75 12.29 59.86 31.45
C ASN A 75 11.98 61.04 30.51
N ASP A 76 12.61 61.11 29.33
CA ASP A 76 12.41 62.23 28.39
C ASP A 76 11.03 62.19 27.72
N ILE A 77 10.47 61.00 27.52
CA ILE A 77 9.13 60.85 26.94
C ILE A 77 8.03 61.23 27.95
N MET A 78 8.24 60.96 29.26
CA MET A 78 7.33 61.47 30.30
C MET A 78 7.48 62.97 30.54
N SER A 79 8.69 63.54 30.49
CA SER A 79 8.91 64.97 30.72
C SER A 79 8.25 65.83 29.63
N LEU A 80 8.31 65.39 28.37
CA LEU A 80 7.61 66.02 27.25
C LEU A 80 6.08 65.96 27.40
N ARG A 81 5.53 64.80 27.81
CA ARG A 81 4.07 64.65 28.06
C ARG A 81 3.59 65.55 29.21
N GLN A 82 4.37 65.70 30.28
CA GLN A 82 4.03 66.65 31.36
C GLN A 82 4.15 68.13 30.93
N LYS A 83 5.01 68.47 29.97
CA LYS A 83 5.11 69.84 29.44
C LYS A 83 3.88 70.24 28.64
N ILE A 84 3.38 69.35 27.78
CA ILE A 84 2.16 69.59 26.97
C ILE A 84 0.96 69.83 27.90
N ALA A 85 0.72 68.91 28.85
CA ALA A 85 -0.41 69.01 29.79
C ALA A 85 -0.36 70.22 30.74
N LYS A 86 0.79 70.90 30.88
CA LYS A 86 0.90 72.17 31.61
C LYS A 86 0.51 73.38 30.77
N LEU A 87 0.89 73.39 29.49
CA LEU A 87 0.54 74.48 28.57
C LEU A 87 -0.97 74.51 28.26
N GLU A 88 -1.57 73.34 28.01
CA GLU A 88 -3.02 73.21 27.81
C GLU A 88 -3.85 73.75 28.99
N LYS A 89 -3.29 73.71 30.20
CA LYS A 89 -3.94 74.18 31.43
C LYS A 89 -3.77 75.69 31.68
N GLN A 90 -2.85 76.36 30.98
CA GLN A 90 -2.62 77.81 31.11
C GLN A 90 -3.46 78.65 30.14
N VAL A 91 -4.03 78.06 29.09
CA VAL A 91 -4.82 78.77 28.06
C VAL A 91 -6.30 78.96 28.46
N ARG A 92 -6.77 78.39 29.58
CA ARG A 92 -8.19 78.40 30.00
C ARG A 92 -8.52 79.25 31.25
N LEU A 93 -7.72 80.28 31.56
CA LEU A 93 -7.97 81.15 32.72
C LEU A 93 -7.72 82.64 32.43
N ILE A 94 -8.74 83.30 31.87
CA ILE A 94 -8.99 84.73 32.09
C ILE A 94 -10.42 84.83 32.64
N PRO A 95 -10.64 85.29 33.89
CA PRO A 95 -11.95 85.34 34.51
C PRO A 95 -12.48 86.77 34.63
N GLU A 96 -13.67 87.04 34.07
CA GLU A 96 -14.51 88.16 34.48
C GLU A 96 -15.90 87.64 34.85
N LYS A 97 -16.55 88.30 35.81
CA LYS A 97 -17.65 87.68 36.57
C LYS A 97 -18.67 88.69 37.11
N ASP A 98 -19.91 88.52 36.66
CA ASP A 98 -21.18 89.01 37.21
C ASP A 98 -21.45 90.54 37.27
N ILE A 99 -22.76 90.86 37.33
CA ILE A 99 -23.39 92.18 37.59
C ILE A 99 -23.17 93.20 36.43
N TRP A 100 -24.17 93.60 35.63
CA TRP A 100 -25.62 93.76 35.87
C TRP A 100 -26.49 93.00 34.84
N LYS A 101 -27.81 93.12 34.92
CA LYS A 101 -28.78 92.64 33.91
C LYS A 101 -29.75 93.77 33.54
N ASP A 102 -30.39 93.61 32.38
CA ASP A 102 -31.44 94.46 31.79
C ASP A 102 -30.97 95.77 31.14
N GLU A 103 -29.75 95.79 30.57
CA GLU A 103 -29.27 96.89 29.69
C GLU A 103 -28.76 96.41 28.31
N ASP A 104 -28.44 95.11 28.15
CA ASP A 104 -27.76 94.55 26.96
C ASP A 104 -28.50 94.81 25.64
N ASN A 105 -29.84 94.66 25.63
CA ASN A 105 -30.68 94.86 24.44
C ASN A 105 -30.59 96.30 23.88
N LEU A 106 -30.39 97.29 24.76
CA LEU A 106 -30.23 98.69 24.38
C LEU A 106 -28.80 98.96 23.90
N GLN A 107 -27.79 98.38 24.55
CA GLN A 107 -26.40 98.52 24.11
C GLN A 107 -26.15 97.85 22.75
N GLU A 108 -26.79 96.72 22.45
CA GLU A 108 -26.64 96.05 21.16
C GLU A 108 -27.29 96.83 20.00
N GLU A 109 -28.50 97.41 20.19
CA GLU A 109 -29.11 98.32 19.20
C GLU A 109 -28.30 99.62 19.02
N LEU A 110 -27.78 100.22 20.10
CA LEU A 110 -26.98 101.45 20.03
C LEU A 110 -25.62 101.19 19.35
N LYS A 111 -25.01 100.03 19.60
CA LYS A 111 -23.79 99.58 18.93
C LYS A 111 -24.02 99.32 17.44
N ASP A 112 -25.05 98.57 17.07
CA ASP A 112 -25.42 98.28 15.68
C ASP A 112 -25.78 99.57 14.91
N LEU A 113 -26.43 100.54 15.55
CA LEU A 113 -26.62 101.89 14.99
C LEU A 113 -25.33 102.70 14.86
N THR A 114 -24.39 102.57 15.80
CA THR A 114 -23.09 103.28 15.74
C THR A 114 -22.18 102.67 14.66
N GLU A 115 -22.12 101.35 14.55
CA GLU A 115 -21.39 100.65 13.48
C GLU A 115 -21.97 100.98 12.09
N LYS A 116 -23.30 101.14 11.98
CA LYS A 116 -23.96 101.63 10.76
C LYS A 116 -23.68 103.10 10.46
N LEU A 117 -23.63 103.97 11.48
CA LEU A 117 -23.23 105.37 11.31
C LEU A 117 -21.79 105.46 10.79
N GLU A 118 -20.86 104.73 11.42
CA GLU A 118 -19.47 104.66 10.98
C GLU A 118 -19.32 104.07 9.56
N SER A 119 -20.13 103.06 9.18
CA SER A 119 -20.14 102.53 7.81
C SER A 119 -20.58 103.61 6.82
N CYS A 120 -21.68 104.30 7.10
CA CYS A 120 -22.17 105.41 6.27
C CYS A 120 -21.17 106.57 6.17
N GLU A 121 -20.44 106.90 7.23
CA GLU A 121 -19.40 107.93 7.19
C GLU A 121 -18.16 107.48 6.39
N LYS A 122 -17.77 106.20 6.48
CA LYS A 122 -16.70 105.59 5.65
C LYS A 122 -17.10 105.56 4.18
N GLU A 123 -18.27 105.02 3.84
CA GLU A 123 -18.82 104.99 2.48
C GLU A 123 -18.93 106.41 1.89
N LYS A 124 -19.39 107.39 2.67
CA LYS A 124 -19.39 108.80 2.27
C LYS A 124 -17.97 109.31 1.98
N HIS A 125 -17.00 109.02 2.85
CA HIS A 125 -15.62 109.48 2.65
C HIS A 125 -14.97 108.84 1.43
N GLU A 126 -15.18 107.53 1.22
CA GLU A 126 -14.73 106.78 0.06
C GLU A 126 -15.37 107.29 -1.24
N LEU A 127 -16.67 107.63 -1.23
CA LEU A 127 -17.36 108.24 -2.37
C LEU A 127 -16.85 109.66 -2.66
N GLU A 128 -16.62 110.48 -1.64
CA GLU A 128 -16.00 111.80 -1.83
C GLU A 128 -14.55 111.70 -2.34
N GLU A 129 -13.76 110.73 -1.86
CA GLU A 129 -12.39 110.50 -2.34
C GLU A 129 -12.37 109.94 -3.76
N SER A 130 -13.29 109.01 -4.09
CA SER A 130 -13.51 108.52 -5.44
C SER A 130 -13.85 109.67 -6.40
N LEU A 131 -14.78 110.56 -6.03
CA LEU A 131 -15.13 111.73 -6.82
C LEU A 131 -13.96 112.73 -6.97
N ARG A 132 -13.16 112.94 -5.91
CA ARG A 132 -11.94 113.77 -5.96
C ARG A 132 -10.89 113.16 -6.89
N ASN A 133 -10.77 111.83 -6.93
CA ASN A 133 -9.86 111.12 -7.83
C ASN A 133 -10.39 111.09 -9.27
N GLU A 134 -11.69 110.94 -9.50
CA GLU A 134 -12.31 111.05 -10.83
C GLU A 134 -12.16 112.46 -11.41
N MET A 135 -12.32 113.51 -10.59
CA MET A 135 -12.01 114.89 -10.98
C MET A 135 -10.55 115.06 -11.40
N ARG A 136 -9.59 114.54 -10.61
CA ARG A 136 -8.16 114.56 -10.96
C ARG A 136 -7.89 113.82 -12.28
N ILE A 137 -8.46 112.63 -12.45
CA ILE A 137 -8.35 111.85 -13.69
C ILE A 137 -8.94 112.64 -14.87
N CYS A 138 -10.02 113.39 -14.70
CA CYS A 138 -10.57 114.26 -15.74
C CYS A 138 -9.69 115.49 -16.06
N GLU A 139 -8.96 116.04 -15.08
CA GLU A 139 -7.99 117.12 -15.29
C GLU A 139 -6.71 116.60 -15.96
N GLU A 140 -6.18 115.47 -15.49
CA GLU A 140 -5.09 114.74 -16.13
C GLU A 140 -5.45 114.35 -17.58
N GLN A 141 -6.65 113.82 -17.83
CA GLN A 141 -7.11 113.50 -19.19
C GLN A 141 -7.18 114.74 -20.09
N LYS A 142 -7.61 115.91 -19.59
CA LYS A 142 -7.57 117.17 -20.37
C LYS A 142 -6.13 117.56 -20.70
N ILE A 143 -5.21 117.44 -19.74
CA ILE A 143 -3.78 117.73 -19.94
C ILE A 143 -3.17 116.74 -20.96
N TYR A 144 -3.45 115.44 -20.84
CA TYR A 144 -3.02 114.42 -21.81
C TYR A 144 -3.60 114.68 -23.20
N ILE A 145 -4.88 115.06 -23.33
CA ILE A 145 -5.50 115.42 -24.61
C ILE A 145 -4.76 116.61 -25.25
N GLU A 146 -4.43 117.65 -24.47
CA GLU A 146 -3.74 118.83 -25.00
C GLU A 146 -2.28 118.53 -25.39
N ILE A 147 -1.57 117.74 -24.58
CA ILE A 147 -0.22 117.24 -24.90
C ILE A 147 -0.27 116.36 -26.17
N ILE A 148 -1.29 115.52 -26.32
CA ILE A 148 -1.48 114.67 -27.49
C ILE A 148 -1.76 115.50 -28.75
N LYS A 149 -2.57 116.58 -28.67
CA LYS A 149 -2.74 117.53 -29.78
C LYS A 149 -1.39 118.15 -30.18
N GLN A 150 -0.69 118.75 -29.24
CA GLN A 150 0.60 119.42 -29.49
C GLN A 150 1.64 118.44 -30.06
N ALA A 151 1.67 117.20 -29.56
CA ALA A 151 2.53 116.15 -30.09
C ALA A 151 2.11 115.68 -31.49
N ILE A 152 0.80 115.65 -31.81
CA ILE A 152 0.31 115.35 -33.16
C ILE A 152 0.66 116.49 -34.13
N GLU A 153 0.42 117.74 -33.74
CA GLU A 153 0.74 118.95 -34.51
C GLU A 153 2.24 119.02 -34.82
N ALA A 154 3.10 118.85 -33.81
CA ALA A 154 4.55 118.78 -33.99
C ALA A 154 5.00 117.58 -34.84
N ASN A 155 4.33 116.42 -34.77
CA ASN A 155 4.65 115.29 -35.66
C ASN A 155 4.19 115.52 -37.11
N MET A 156 3.05 116.17 -37.33
CA MET A 156 2.62 116.56 -38.68
C MET A 156 3.57 117.60 -39.29
N GLU A 157 4.05 118.55 -38.50
CA GLU A 157 5.08 119.52 -38.91
C GLU A 157 6.42 118.83 -39.25
N ASN A 158 6.94 117.96 -38.37
CA ASN A 158 8.17 117.20 -38.61
C ASN A 158 8.09 116.26 -39.83
N LEU A 159 6.90 115.84 -40.24
CA LEU A 159 6.65 115.03 -41.43
C LEU A 159 6.36 115.85 -42.69
N GLY A 160 6.32 117.19 -42.60
CA GLY A 160 6.03 118.08 -43.72
C GLY A 160 4.55 118.10 -44.16
N LEU A 161 3.63 117.68 -43.28
CA LEU A 161 2.19 117.50 -43.57
C LEU A 161 1.33 118.69 -43.10
N GLN A 162 1.90 119.89 -42.97
CA GLN A 162 1.15 121.10 -42.62
C GLN A 162 0.04 121.38 -43.65
N GLY A 163 -1.21 121.35 -43.18
CA GLY A 163 -2.41 121.56 -44.00
C GLY A 163 -3.18 120.28 -44.37
N MET A 164 -2.68 119.09 -44.05
CA MET A 164 -3.45 117.84 -44.22
C MET A 164 -4.51 117.73 -43.11
N PRO A 165 -5.76 117.37 -43.40
CA PRO A 165 -6.81 117.26 -42.38
C PRO A 165 -6.50 116.14 -41.39
N LEU A 166 -6.81 116.38 -40.11
CA LEU A 166 -6.45 115.51 -38.99
C LEU A 166 -6.95 114.06 -39.17
N ASP A 167 -8.13 113.88 -39.75
CA ASP A 167 -8.71 112.55 -40.01
C ASP A 167 -7.88 111.72 -41.00
N GLU A 168 -7.26 112.33 -42.02
CA GLU A 168 -6.38 111.62 -42.95
C GLU A 168 -5.05 111.24 -42.27
N TYR A 169 -4.52 112.09 -41.40
CA TYR A 169 -3.33 111.79 -40.61
C TYR A 169 -3.60 110.63 -39.62
N VAL A 170 -4.73 110.68 -38.91
CA VAL A 170 -5.18 109.61 -38.01
C VAL A 170 -5.36 108.29 -38.77
N ASN A 171 -5.97 108.30 -39.96
CA ASN A 171 -6.10 107.11 -40.80
C ASN A 171 -4.73 106.54 -41.24
N MET A 172 -3.79 107.38 -41.65
CA MET A 172 -2.43 106.94 -42.00
C MET A 172 -1.69 106.32 -40.81
N VAL A 173 -1.77 106.95 -39.64
CA VAL A 173 -1.18 106.43 -38.39
C VAL A 173 -1.86 105.13 -37.96
N HIS A 174 -3.18 105.02 -38.11
CA HIS A 174 -3.93 103.79 -37.83
C HIS A 174 -3.49 102.62 -38.72
N ILE A 175 -3.34 102.83 -40.04
CA ILE A 175 -2.82 101.82 -40.97
C ILE A 175 -1.41 101.35 -40.55
N LYS A 176 -0.53 102.29 -40.17
CA LYS A 176 0.82 101.96 -39.68
C LYS A 176 0.79 101.17 -38.37
N LEU A 177 -0.07 101.52 -37.42
CA LEU A 177 -0.26 100.79 -36.16
C LEU A 177 -0.85 99.39 -36.37
N VAL A 178 -1.78 99.21 -37.31
CA VAL A 178 -2.30 97.89 -37.71
C VAL A 178 -1.21 97.05 -38.37
N HIS A 179 -0.35 97.63 -39.21
CA HIS A 179 0.79 96.94 -39.81
C HIS A 179 1.84 96.51 -38.76
N ASP A 180 2.22 97.39 -37.83
CA ASP A 180 3.16 97.02 -36.77
C ASP A 180 2.55 96.09 -35.71
N GLY A 181 1.23 96.18 -35.48
CA GLY A 181 0.47 95.25 -34.65
C GLY A 181 0.42 93.84 -35.25
N THR A 182 0.10 93.72 -36.54
CA THR A 182 0.14 92.43 -37.26
C THR A 182 1.56 91.88 -37.36
N ARG A 183 2.58 92.70 -37.58
CA ARG A 183 4.00 92.29 -37.53
C ARG A 183 4.42 91.77 -36.15
N LYS A 184 4.00 92.44 -35.06
CA LYS A 184 4.24 91.96 -33.68
C LYS A 184 3.49 90.66 -33.40
N SER A 185 2.26 90.50 -33.91
CA SER A 185 1.48 89.26 -33.80
C SER A 185 2.15 88.10 -34.56
N LEU A 186 2.60 88.35 -35.80
CA LEU A 186 3.34 87.38 -36.61
C LEU A 186 4.63 86.92 -35.94
N ASN A 187 5.39 87.83 -35.31
CA ASN A 187 6.58 87.47 -34.55
C ASN A 187 6.24 86.64 -33.29
N LYS A 188 5.15 86.95 -32.57
CA LYS A 188 4.67 86.10 -31.46
C LYS A 188 4.29 84.69 -31.94
N ALA A 189 3.52 84.59 -33.02
CA ALA A 189 3.13 83.31 -33.61
C ALA A 189 4.35 82.51 -34.11
N LYS A 190 5.37 83.17 -34.68
CA LYS A 190 6.63 82.53 -35.07
C LYS A 190 7.40 82.00 -33.87
N ASN A 191 7.50 82.77 -32.78
CA ASN A 191 8.16 82.30 -31.56
C ASN A 191 7.42 81.11 -30.95
N GLN A 192 6.08 81.15 -30.89
CA GLN A 192 5.26 80.03 -30.43
C GLN A 192 5.40 78.79 -31.32
N LEU A 193 5.52 78.95 -32.65
CA LEU A 193 5.83 77.82 -33.54
C LEU A 193 7.20 77.21 -33.22
N GLN A 194 8.22 78.03 -32.94
CA GLN A 194 9.55 77.54 -32.57
C GLN A 194 9.56 76.87 -31.18
N GLU A 195 8.81 77.39 -30.21
CA GLU A 195 8.58 76.75 -28.90
C GLU A 195 7.89 75.39 -29.05
N ASN A 196 6.84 75.32 -29.87
CA ASN A 196 6.14 74.07 -30.21
C ASN A 196 7.05 73.07 -30.95
N GLU A 197 7.95 73.53 -31.83
CA GLU A 197 8.95 72.68 -32.50
C GLU A 197 9.92 72.07 -31.49
N TYR A 198 10.42 72.83 -30.51
CA TYR A 198 11.24 72.29 -29.42
C TYR A 198 10.48 71.29 -28.55
N GLU A 199 9.21 71.56 -28.22
CA GLU A 199 8.38 70.61 -27.46
C GLU A 199 8.13 69.31 -28.25
N ILE A 200 7.85 69.40 -29.56
CA ILE A 200 7.69 68.24 -30.44
C ILE A 200 8.98 67.40 -30.51
N VAL A 201 10.17 68.03 -30.53
CA VAL A 201 11.45 67.30 -30.47
C VAL A 201 11.62 66.61 -29.12
N ALA A 202 11.41 67.31 -28.00
CA ALA A 202 11.52 66.73 -26.66
C ALA A 202 10.53 65.56 -26.44
N LEU A 203 9.30 65.66 -26.96
CA LEU A 203 8.31 64.58 -26.93
C LEU A 203 8.74 63.38 -27.79
N ARG A 204 9.35 63.59 -28.96
CA ARG A 204 9.90 62.49 -29.78
C ARG A 204 11.05 61.77 -29.09
N GLU A 205 11.95 62.49 -28.42
CA GLU A 205 13.03 61.90 -27.63
C GLU A 205 12.48 61.11 -26.43
N ALA A 206 11.46 61.64 -25.75
CA ALA A 206 10.79 60.95 -24.65
C ALA A 206 10.08 59.66 -25.11
N ILE A 207 9.44 59.66 -26.29
CA ILE A 207 8.85 58.46 -26.91
C ILE A 207 9.95 57.45 -27.24
N HIS A 208 11.03 57.85 -27.92
CA HIS A 208 12.12 56.93 -28.28
C HIS A 208 12.81 56.32 -27.04
N LEU A 209 12.93 57.08 -25.94
CA LEU A 209 13.40 56.57 -24.66
C LEU A 209 12.42 55.54 -24.05
N LYS A 210 11.11 55.73 -24.23
CA LYS A 210 10.08 54.78 -23.77
C LYS A 210 10.04 53.51 -24.61
N ASP A 211 10.18 53.61 -25.93
CA ASP A 211 10.28 52.45 -26.82
C ASP A 211 11.53 51.61 -26.52
N SER A 212 12.66 52.26 -26.23
CA SER A 212 13.88 51.58 -25.77
C SER A 212 13.68 50.85 -24.43
N GLN A 213 13.03 51.49 -23.45
CA GLN A 213 12.67 50.85 -22.18
C GLN A 213 11.70 49.67 -22.37
N TYR A 214 10.72 49.79 -23.27
CA TYR A 214 9.77 48.72 -23.59
C TYR A 214 10.45 47.54 -24.30
N ALA A 215 11.38 47.81 -25.23
CA ALA A 215 12.19 46.78 -25.88
C ALA A 215 13.07 46.03 -24.86
N GLU A 216 13.69 46.72 -23.90
CA GLU A 216 14.47 46.08 -22.83
C GLU A 216 13.58 45.19 -21.94
N GLN A 217 12.39 45.66 -21.55
CA GLN A 217 11.42 44.88 -20.78
C GLN A 217 10.91 43.66 -21.56
N LYS A 218 10.61 43.81 -22.86
CA LYS A 218 10.21 42.72 -23.76
C LYS A 218 11.31 41.66 -23.88
N ASN A 219 12.58 42.06 -23.97
CA ASN A 219 13.71 41.14 -24.00
C ASN A 219 13.90 40.39 -22.67
N LYS A 220 13.72 41.06 -21.52
CA LYS A 220 13.70 40.42 -20.19
C LYS A 220 12.55 39.42 -20.04
N LEU A 221 11.36 39.74 -20.56
CA LEU A 221 10.23 38.81 -20.59
C LEU A 221 10.55 37.58 -21.45
N ILE A 222 11.16 37.76 -22.63
CA ILE A 222 11.57 36.66 -23.51
C ILE A 222 12.62 35.76 -22.85
N SER A 223 13.59 36.29 -22.10
CA SER A 223 14.57 35.45 -21.39
C SER A 223 13.95 34.66 -20.24
N LEU A 224 13.03 35.26 -19.47
CA LEU A 224 12.25 34.54 -18.45
C LEU A 224 11.39 33.41 -19.07
N LEU A 225 10.76 33.66 -20.22
CA LEU A 225 9.92 32.68 -20.92
C LEU A 225 10.76 31.53 -21.52
N ARG A 226 12.04 31.76 -21.86
CA ARG A 226 13.00 30.69 -22.20
C ARG A 226 13.37 29.86 -20.97
N LEU A 227 13.76 30.51 -19.87
CA LEU A 227 14.11 29.82 -18.63
C LEU A 227 12.95 28.98 -18.07
N GLN A 228 11.72 29.49 -18.15
CA GLN A 228 10.53 28.75 -17.75
C GLN A 228 10.32 27.49 -18.63
N LYS A 229 10.55 27.59 -19.95
CA LYS A 229 10.48 26.43 -20.85
C LYS A 229 11.53 25.38 -20.53
N GLU A 230 12.77 25.81 -20.28
CA GLU A 230 13.88 24.95 -19.87
C GLU A 230 13.57 24.23 -18.54
N GLN A 231 13.02 24.95 -17.55
CA GLN A 231 12.53 24.36 -16.30
C GLN A 231 11.41 23.33 -16.53
N THR A 232 10.43 23.61 -17.39
CA THR A 232 9.37 22.62 -17.71
C THR A 232 9.89 21.39 -18.44
N GLU A 233 10.90 21.54 -19.30
CA GLU A 233 11.52 20.43 -20.02
C GLU A 233 12.38 19.56 -19.09
N ASN A 234 13.15 20.16 -18.18
CA ASN A 234 13.87 19.44 -17.14
C ASN A 234 12.90 18.65 -16.23
N VAL A 235 11.76 19.25 -15.85
CA VAL A 235 10.68 18.54 -15.13
C VAL A 235 10.05 17.41 -15.95
N ARG A 236 9.98 17.52 -17.29
CA ARG A 236 9.55 16.42 -18.17
C ARG A 236 10.56 15.27 -18.16
N ILE A 237 11.84 15.58 -18.33
CA ILE A 237 12.93 14.59 -18.32
C ILE A 237 12.96 13.83 -16.98
N PHE A 238 12.88 14.53 -15.84
CA PHE A 238 12.84 13.86 -14.53
C PHE A 238 11.60 12.98 -14.33
N LYS A 239 10.44 13.33 -14.90
CA LYS A 239 9.25 12.45 -14.87
C LYS A 239 9.45 11.18 -15.70
N GLU A 240 10.06 11.29 -16.88
CA GLU A 240 10.38 10.14 -17.73
C GLU A 240 11.46 9.24 -17.12
N GLU A 241 12.39 9.80 -16.34
CA GLU A 241 13.38 9.05 -15.56
C GLU A 241 12.74 8.33 -14.35
N ILE A 242 11.88 9.01 -13.58
CA ILE A 242 11.11 8.41 -12.48
C ILE A 242 10.24 7.25 -13.01
N GLN A 243 9.55 7.41 -14.14
CA GLN A 243 8.75 6.33 -14.72
C GLN A 243 9.62 5.10 -15.06
N LYS A 244 10.81 5.29 -15.65
CA LYS A 244 11.73 4.17 -15.95
C LYS A 244 12.16 3.44 -14.67
N LEU A 245 12.46 4.18 -13.61
CA LEU A 245 12.81 3.61 -12.30
C LEU A 245 11.62 2.86 -11.65
N GLU A 246 10.38 3.33 -11.85
CA GLU A 246 9.17 2.62 -11.40
C GLU A 246 8.90 1.35 -12.23
N GLU A 247 9.16 1.36 -13.53
CA GLU A 247 9.12 0.17 -14.38
C GLU A 247 10.20 -0.84 -13.99
N GLU A 248 11.44 -0.42 -13.74
CA GLU A 248 12.52 -1.30 -13.28
C GLU A 248 12.24 -1.88 -11.89
N LYS A 249 11.75 -1.06 -10.95
CA LYS A 249 11.25 -1.52 -9.64
C LYS A 249 10.16 -2.57 -9.78
N SER A 250 9.23 -2.40 -10.71
CA SER A 250 8.16 -3.37 -10.99
C SER A 250 8.73 -4.69 -11.54
N ARG A 251 9.64 -4.63 -12.52
CA ARG A 251 10.35 -5.80 -13.07
C ARG A 251 11.17 -6.55 -12.00
N LEU A 252 11.77 -5.83 -11.05
CA LEU A 252 12.50 -6.41 -9.93
C LEU A 252 11.58 -7.09 -8.91
N LEU A 253 10.40 -6.51 -8.63
CA LEU A 253 9.38 -7.14 -7.78
C LEU A 253 8.83 -8.43 -8.41
N ASP A 254 8.51 -8.42 -9.71
CA ASP A 254 8.12 -9.62 -10.46
C ASP A 254 9.23 -10.69 -10.43
N TYR A 255 10.50 -10.29 -10.60
CA TYR A 255 11.63 -11.21 -10.50
C TYR A 255 11.77 -11.84 -9.11
N ILE A 256 11.62 -11.04 -8.04
CA ILE A 256 11.65 -11.52 -6.65
C ILE A 256 10.47 -12.47 -6.38
N GLN A 257 9.27 -12.17 -6.87
CA GLN A 257 8.09 -13.02 -6.70
C GLN A 257 8.22 -14.33 -7.50
N LYS A 258 8.69 -14.27 -8.75
CA LYS A 258 9.03 -15.44 -9.58
C LYS A 258 10.20 -16.26 -9.02
N LYS A 259 11.08 -15.66 -8.22
CA LYS A 259 12.06 -16.40 -7.43
C LYS A 259 11.39 -17.09 -6.24
N LYS A 260 10.60 -16.38 -5.43
CA LYS A 260 9.86 -16.96 -4.29
C LYS A 260 8.98 -18.15 -4.68
N TYR A 261 8.33 -18.13 -5.85
CA TYR A 261 7.57 -19.30 -6.35
C TYR A 261 8.50 -20.49 -6.65
N ARG A 262 9.61 -20.29 -7.36
CA ARG A 262 10.58 -21.36 -7.62
C ARG A 262 11.24 -21.90 -6.34
N ASP A 263 11.59 -21.02 -5.40
CA ASP A 263 12.12 -21.41 -4.09
C ASP A 263 11.08 -22.23 -3.30
N LYS A 264 9.78 -21.95 -3.46
CA LYS A 264 8.67 -22.73 -2.86
C LYS A 264 8.48 -24.08 -3.55
N ASP A 265 8.51 -24.14 -4.88
CA ASP A 265 8.38 -25.37 -5.64
C ASP A 265 9.55 -26.31 -5.37
N SER A 266 10.80 -25.82 -5.41
CA SER A 266 11.99 -26.60 -5.05
C SER A 266 11.99 -27.04 -3.58
N SER A 267 11.37 -26.28 -2.66
CA SER A 267 11.13 -26.73 -1.28
C SER A 267 10.09 -27.86 -1.21
N GLY A 268 9.07 -27.84 -2.08
CA GLY A 268 8.13 -28.95 -2.28
C GLY A 268 8.80 -30.20 -2.85
N GLU A 269 9.62 -30.06 -3.89
CA GLU A 269 10.44 -31.13 -4.47
C GLU A 269 11.40 -31.75 -3.44
N LEU A 270 12.07 -30.92 -2.64
CA LEU A 270 12.97 -31.36 -1.57
C LEU A 270 12.19 -32.12 -0.47
N ARG A 271 11.00 -31.63 -0.10
CA ARG A 271 10.10 -32.30 0.87
C ARG A 271 9.60 -33.65 0.33
N ASN A 272 9.31 -33.76 -0.97
CA ASN A 272 8.91 -35.02 -1.61
C ASN A 272 10.08 -36.00 -1.72
N SER A 273 11.27 -35.51 -2.11
CA SER A 273 12.51 -36.30 -2.11
C SER A 273 12.82 -36.85 -0.73
N LYS A 274 12.66 -36.04 0.33
CA LYS A 274 12.83 -36.48 1.73
C LYS A 274 11.87 -37.62 2.11
N LYS A 275 10.59 -37.55 1.72
CA LYS A 275 9.64 -38.66 1.92
C LYS A 275 10.10 -39.94 1.21
N ILE A 276 10.58 -39.83 -0.03
CA ILE A 276 11.08 -40.99 -0.80
C ILE A 276 12.29 -41.62 -0.08
N TYR A 277 13.22 -40.81 0.44
CA TYR A 277 14.33 -41.33 1.26
C TYR A 277 13.86 -41.98 2.57
N GLU A 278 12.85 -41.42 3.25
CA GLU A 278 12.24 -42.00 4.47
C GLU A 278 11.49 -43.32 4.18
N GLU A 279 10.89 -43.48 3.00
CA GLU A 279 10.28 -44.74 2.56
C GLU A 279 11.32 -45.79 2.15
N LEU A 280 12.40 -45.37 1.48
CA LEU A 280 13.52 -46.26 1.14
C LEU A 280 14.28 -46.74 2.39
N ASP A 281 14.45 -45.87 3.39
CA ASP A 281 15.01 -46.22 4.70
C ASP A 281 14.14 -47.26 5.44
N LYS A 282 12.81 -47.09 5.44
CA LYS A 282 11.87 -48.09 5.97
C LYS A 282 12.00 -49.44 5.26
N LYS A 283 11.93 -49.45 3.92
CA LYS A 283 12.06 -50.67 3.10
C LYS A 283 13.41 -51.36 3.30
N CYS A 284 14.50 -50.59 3.45
CA CYS A 284 15.83 -51.12 3.76
C CYS A 284 15.86 -51.77 5.16
N LYS A 285 15.25 -51.13 6.17
CA LYS A 285 15.11 -51.68 7.53
C LYS A 285 14.21 -52.92 7.59
N GLU A 286 13.19 -52.99 6.76
CA GLU A 286 12.31 -54.16 6.60
C GLU A 286 13.07 -55.32 5.94
N SER A 287 13.72 -55.09 4.80
CA SER A 287 14.57 -56.09 4.13
C SER A 287 15.72 -56.59 5.02
N MET A 288 16.34 -55.74 5.85
CA MET A 288 17.32 -56.19 6.84
C MET A 288 16.73 -57.05 7.96
N ARG A 289 15.46 -56.84 8.36
CA ARG A 289 14.76 -57.73 9.30
C ARG A 289 14.44 -59.08 8.66
N GLU A 290 14.01 -59.07 7.40
CA GLU A 290 13.75 -60.29 6.62
C GLU A 290 15.03 -61.11 6.41
N HIS A 291 16.14 -60.47 6.01
CA HIS A 291 17.45 -61.12 5.93
C HIS A 291 17.94 -61.65 7.28
N LYS A 292 17.72 -60.92 8.39
CA LYS A 292 18.06 -61.42 9.73
C LYS A 292 17.23 -62.66 10.09
N LYS A 293 15.91 -62.61 9.86
CA LYS A 293 15.03 -63.75 10.11
C LYS A 293 15.42 -64.96 9.26
N ALA A 294 15.61 -64.77 7.94
CA ALA A 294 16.08 -65.84 7.06
C ALA A 294 17.43 -66.42 7.50
N SER A 295 18.36 -65.59 8.02
CA SER A 295 19.63 -66.06 8.60
C SER A 295 19.44 -66.86 9.89
N GLU A 296 18.39 -66.60 10.66
CA GLU A 296 18.01 -67.35 11.86
C GLU A 296 17.29 -68.66 11.47
N ASP A 297 16.39 -68.62 10.50
CA ASP A 297 15.71 -69.80 9.91
C ASP A 297 16.74 -70.76 9.27
N TYR A 298 17.74 -70.25 8.53
CA TYR A 298 18.84 -71.08 7.99
C TYR A 298 19.71 -71.72 9.08
N LYS A 299 19.91 -71.06 10.24
CA LYS A 299 20.63 -71.67 11.37
C LYS A 299 19.81 -72.78 12.02
N HIS A 300 18.49 -72.58 12.15
CA HIS A 300 17.58 -73.61 12.67
C HIS A 300 17.60 -74.84 11.76
N LEU A 301 17.43 -74.63 10.45
CA LEU A 301 17.46 -75.70 9.44
C LEU A 301 18.80 -76.44 9.43
N HIS A 302 19.93 -75.74 9.59
CA HIS A 302 21.26 -76.38 9.68
C HIS A 302 21.42 -77.23 10.96
N GLU A 303 20.85 -76.80 12.08
CA GLU A 303 20.82 -77.55 13.34
C GLU A 303 19.86 -78.75 13.27
N GLU A 304 18.75 -78.65 12.53
CA GLU A 304 17.88 -79.79 12.20
C GLU A 304 18.59 -80.80 11.31
N TYR A 305 19.31 -80.37 10.26
CA TYR A 305 20.16 -81.25 9.46
C TYR A 305 21.25 -81.93 10.29
N ARG A 306 21.85 -81.24 11.27
CA ARG A 306 22.81 -81.84 12.22
C ARG A 306 22.15 -82.95 13.05
N LYS A 307 21.00 -82.68 13.66
CA LYS A 307 20.24 -83.67 14.44
C LYS A 307 19.85 -84.88 13.60
N LEU A 308 19.32 -84.64 12.40
CA LEU A 308 18.93 -85.71 11.47
C LEU A 308 20.13 -86.56 11.03
N ALA A 309 21.30 -85.96 10.83
CA ALA A 309 22.54 -86.70 10.53
C ALA A 309 23.00 -87.56 11.73
N GLU A 310 22.86 -87.06 12.96
CA GLU A 310 23.20 -87.79 14.18
C GLU A 310 22.18 -88.89 14.53
N GLU A 311 20.89 -88.70 14.21
CA GLU A 311 19.86 -89.74 14.26
C GLU A 311 20.11 -90.83 13.21
N ASN A 312 20.44 -90.47 11.96
CA ASN A 312 20.85 -91.44 10.95
C ASN A 312 22.09 -92.23 11.38
N ARG A 313 23.06 -91.59 12.04
CA ARG A 313 24.22 -92.29 12.63
C ARG A 313 23.80 -93.27 13.73
N LYS A 314 22.90 -92.87 14.65
CA LYS A 314 22.37 -93.77 15.69
C LYS A 314 21.63 -94.96 15.08
N LEU A 315 20.81 -94.74 14.05
CA LEU A 315 20.13 -95.80 13.30
C LEU A 315 21.10 -96.75 12.58
N GLN A 316 22.22 -96.25 12.05
CA GLN A 316 23.29 -97.11 11.50
C GLN A 316 24.00 -97.94 12.58
N GLU A 317 24.28 -97.35 13.75
CA GLU A 317 24.84 -98.07 14.90
C GLU A 317 23.87 -99.12 15.45
N GLU A 318 22.57 -98.82 15.50
CA GLU A 318 21.51 -99.73 15.93
C GLU A 318 21.27 -100.85 14.91
N HIS A 319 21.17 -100.54 13.62
CA HIS A 319 21.09 -101.56 12.55
C HIS A 319 22.32 -102.48 12.57
N LYS A 320 23.50 -101.98 12.92
CA LYS A 320 24.69 -102.81 13.12
C LYS A 320 24.56 -103.72 14.34
N ARG A 321 24.03 -103.24 15.47
CA ARG A 321 23.71 -104.10 16.63
C ARG A 321 22.71 -105.18 16.25
N ILE A 322 21.61 -104.83 15.57
CA ILE A 322 20.60 -105.78 15.08
C ILE A 322 21.20 -106.83 14.15
N LEU A 323 22.16 -106.47 13.28
CA LEU A 323 22.88 -107.45 12.44
C LEU A 323 23.77 -108.38 13.25
N ASP A 324 24.49 -107.88 14.26
CA ASP A 324 25.37 -108.70 15.10
C ASP A 324 24.58 -109.56 16.12
N ASP A 325 23.44 -109.07 16.62
CA ASP A 325 22.50 -109.84 17.44
C ASP A 325 21.73 -110.87 16.60
N ASN A 326 21.38 -110.56 15.34
CA ASN A 326 20.84 -111.57 14.42
C ASN A 326 21.87 -112.67 14.09
N LYS A 327 23.18 -112.38 14.04
CA LYS A 327 24.21 -113.44 13.95
C LYS A 327 24.21 -114.33 15.19
N LYS A 328 24.17 -113.75 16.40
CA LYS A 328 24.06 -114.51 17.65
C LYS A 328 22.79 -115.38 17.65
N ASN A 329 21.65 -114.81 17.30
CA ASN A 329 20.38 -115.53 17.20
C ASN A 329 20.46 -116.67 16.15
N ILE A 330 21.17 -116.50 15.04
CA ILE A 330 21.41 -117.59 14.06
C ILE A 330 22.34 -118.68 14.65
N GLU A 331 23.31 -118.34 15.49
CA GLU A 331 24.16 -119.32 16.19
C GLU A 331 23.43 -120.02 17.35
N GLU A 332 22.55 -119.31 18.06
CA GLU A 332 21.66 -119.87 19.08
C GLU A 332 20.55 -120.72 18.47
N ILE A 333 19.99 -120.34 17.31
CA ILE A 333 19.07 -121.19 16.54
C ILE A 333 19.80 -122.46 16.07
N LYS A 334 21.06 -122.36 15.62
CA LYS A 334 21.85 -123.56 15.28
C LYS A 334 22.03 -124.49 16.48
N LYS A 335 22.40 -123.96 17.66
CA LYS A 335 22.44 -124.74 18.91
C LYS A 335 21.06 -125.32 19.23
N SER A 336 20.03 -124.50 19.27
CA SER A 336 18.65 -124.92 19.55
C SER A 336 18.14 -125.99 18.57
N THR A 337 18.55 -126.00 17.30
CA THR A 337 18.24 -127.11 16.36
C THR A 337 19.06 -128.37 16.60
N GLN A 338 20.29 -128.26 17.12
CA GLN A 338 21.07 -129.40 17.61
C GLN A 338 20.43 -129.99 18.88
N ASP A 339 20.02 -129.13 19.82
CA ASP A 339 19.38 -129.49 21.08
C ASP A 339 17.94 -130.00 20.85
N SER A 340 17.22 -129.48 19.84
CA SER A 340 15.93 -130.02 19.37
C SER A 340 16.07 -131.41 18.77
N ARG A 341 17.24 -131.76 18.23
CA ARG A 341 17.54 -133.10 17.72
C ARG A 341 17.74 -134.09 18.87
N ILE A 342 18.51 -133.69 19.88
CA ILE A 342 18.72 -134.44 21.12
C ILE A 342 17.40 -134.63 21.86
N THR A 343 16.64 -133.56 22.07
CA THR A 343 15.33 -133.63 22.75
C THR A 343 14.25 -134.31 21.91
N SER A 344 14.39 -134.47 20.59
CA SER A 344 13.55 -135.37 19.80
C SER A 344 13.82 -136.85 20.15
N GLU A 345 15.10 -137.22 20.29
CA GLU A 345 15.53 -138.56 20.71
C GLU A 345 15.19 -138.86 22.19
N GLU A 346 15.04 -137.83 23.03
CA GLU A 346 14.53 -137.95 24.41
C GLU A 346 13.00 -137.96 24.49
N ASN A 347 12.29 -137.13 23.70
CA ASN A 347 10.83 -137.16 23.62
C ASN A 347 10.31 -138.52 23.13
N GLN A 348 11.06 -139.19 22.24
CA GLN A 348 10.70 -140.54 21.81
C GLN A 348 10.77 -141.58 22.95
N LYS A 349 11.60 -141.36 24.00
CA LYS A 349 11.61 -142.14 25.24
C LYS A 349 10.51 -141.70 26.21
N LEU A 350 10.27 -140.39 26.32
CA LEU A 350 9.20 -139.83 27.18
C LEU A 350 7.78 -140.22 26.69
N ILE A 351 7.61 -140.57 25.41
CA ILE A 351 6.35 -141.17 24.91
C ILE A 351 6.11 -142.56 25.53
N GLU A 352 7.17 -143.37 25.73
CA GLU A 352 7.09 -144.68 26.37
C GLU A 352 6.86 -144.59 27.89
N GLU A 353 7.25 -143.48 28.53
CA GLU A 353 6.98 -143.21 29.95
C GLU A 353 5.63 -142.54 30.21
N ASN A 354 5.18 -141.61 29.34
CA ASN A 354 3.85 -141.01 29.44
C ASN A 354 2.72 -142.05 29.27
N ALA A 355 2.97 -143.13 28.54
CA ALA A 355 2.07 -144.29 28.48
C ALA A 355 1.83 -144.94 29.86
N LYS A 356 2.77 -144.81 30.80
CA LYS A 356 2.65 -145.30 32.19
C LYS A 356 2.01 -144.25 33.11
N LEU A 357 2.52 -143.01 33.10
CA LEU A 357 2.03 -141.91 33.96
C LEU A 357 0.55 -141.55 33.73
N LYS A 358 0.03 -141.76 32.50
CA LYS A 358 -1.40 -141.56 32.20
C LYS A 358 -2.33 -142.48 33.02
N GLY A 359 -1.83 -143.60 33.56
CA GLY A 359 -2.56 -144.47 34.50
C GLY A 359 -2.63 -143.97 35.95
N GLU A 360 -1.85 -142.93 36.29
CA GLU A 360 -1.76 -142.40 37.67
C GLU A 360 -2.49 -141.07 37.83
N ILE A 361 -2.44 -140.18 36.84
CA ILE A 361 -3.10 -138.85 36.88
C ILE A 361 -4.61 -138.96 37.11
N CYS A 362 -5.27 -140.01 36.58
CA CYS A 362 -6.69 -140.27 36.80
C CYS A 362 -7.09 -140.49 38.27
N LYS A 363 -6.14 -140.75 39.18
CA LYS A 363 -6.40 -140.97 40.62
C LYS A 363 -6.26 -139.70 41.48
N LEU A 364 -5.66 -138.64 40.94
CA LEU A 364 -5.41 -137.40 41.70
C LEU A 364 -6.51 -136.35 41.56
N PHE A 365 -7.25 -136.35 40.44
CA PHE A 365 -8.29 -135.34 40.18
C PHE A 365 -9.43 -135.37 41.23
N GLU A 366 -9.82 -136.53 41.73
CA GLU A 366 -10.85 -136.68 42.78
C GLU A 366 -10.48 -136.05 44.13
N SER A 367 -9.20 -135.68 44.34
CA SER A 367 -8.71 -135.10 45.60
C SER A 367 -8.82 -133.58 45.66
N LEU A 368 -8.80 -132.87 44.52
CA LEU A 368 -8.56 -131.43 44.48
C LEU A 368 -9.85 -130.59 44.64
N GLU A 369 -11.01 -131.15 44.29
CA GLU A 369 -12.32 -130.47 44.37
C GLU A 369 -12.71 -130.02 45.80
N LYS A 370 -12.11 -130.63 46.85
CA LYS A 370 -12.54 -130.48 48.25
C LYS A 370 -11.99 -129.26 48.99
N THR A 371 -10.96 -128.59 48.50
CA THR A 371 -10.27 -127.50 49.24
C THR A 371 -10.80 -126.09 48.92
N ARG A 372 -11.69 -125.95 47.94
CA ARG A 372 -12.12 -124.66 47.38
C ARG A 372 -13.08 -123.84 48.25
N CYS A 373 -13.65 -124.41 49.32
CA CYS A 373 -14.79 -123.82 50.03
C CYS A 373 -14.44 -122.87 51.20
N SER A 374 -13.19 -122.76 51.64
CA SER A 374 -12.83 -122.14 52.93
C SER A 374 -12.28 -120.70 52.87
N LEU A 375 -12.40 -120.00 51.74
CA LEU A 375 -11.67 -118.73 51.49
C LEU A 375 -12.56 -117.46 51.45
N LYS A 376 -13.74 -117.46 52.09
CA LYS A 376 -14.80 -116.47 51.80
C LYS A 376 -15.33 -115.65 53.00
N GLU A 377 -14.55 -115.52 54.08
CA GLU A 377 -15.02 -114.98 55.37
C GLU A 377 -14.17 -113.79 55.91
N SER A 378 -13.48 -113.03 55.04
CA SER A 378 -12.38 -112.14 55.46
C SER A 378 -12.54 -110.62 55.18
N GLU A 379 -13.65 -110.14 54.62
CA GLU A 379 -13.67 -108.80 53.97
C GLU A 379 -14.38 -107.66 54.73
N ASP A 380 -15.05 -107.91 55.88
CA ASP A 380 -16.01 -106.96 56.49
C ASP A 380 -15.44 -105.90 57.48
N TYR A 381 -14.12 -105.76 57.67
CA TYR A 381 -13.58 -105.10 58.90
C TYR A 381 -13.11 -103.63 58.80
N PHE A 382 -13.14 -102.96 57.64
CA PHE A 382 -12.39 -101.68 57.43
C PHE A 382 -13.19 -100.36 57.45
N SER A 383 -14.47 -100.36 57.83
CA SER A 383 -15.39 -99.23 57.57
C SER A 383 -15.42 -98.08 58.61
N ASN A 384 -14.52 -98.02 59.60
CA ASN A 384 -14.73 -97.18 60.81
C ASN A 384 -13.50 -96.40 61.33
N TYR A 385 -13.02 -95.38 60.59
CA TYR A 385 -11.90 -94.53 61.06
C TYR A 385 -11.86 -93.08 60.50
N LYS A 386 -13.00 -92.44 60.21
CA LYS A 386 -13.04 -91.13 59.49
C LYS A 386 -13.73 -89.97 60.24
N SER A 387 -13.88 -90.03 61.56
CA SER A 387 -14.82 -89.16 62.30
C SER A 387 -14.20 -88.43 63.51
N GLN A 388 -13.07 -87.72 63.36
CA GLN A 388 -12.29 -87.30 64.55
C GLN A 388 -11.41 -86.02 64.47
N VAL A 389 -11.72 -84.99 63.65
CA VAL A 389 -10.79 -83.85 63.42
C VAL A 389 -11.41 -82.43 63.32
N GLU A 390 -12.47 -82.08 64.07
CA GLU A 390 -13.12 -80.74 63.94
C GLU A 390 -13.53 -80.02 65.25
N GLU A 391 -12.85 -80.20 66.39
CA GLU A 391 -13.15 -79.41 67.60
C GLU A 391 -11.92 -79.05 68.47
N ASN A 392 -11.60 -77.75 68.57
CA ASN A 392 -11.07 -77.01 69.74
C ASN A 392 -10.56 -75.60 69.35
N ASP A 393 -11.15 -74.52 69.90
CA ASP A 393 -10.41 -73.42 70.56
C ASP A 393 -11.35 -72.33 71.13
N LYS A 394 -11.26 -72.04 72.45
CA LYS A 394 -11.91 -70.87 73.14
C LYS A 394 -11.66 -70.87 74.65
N ASN A 395 -11.17 -69.75 75.23
CA ASN A 395 -11.64 -69.08 76.47
C ASN A 395 -10.56 -68.18 77.11
N PHE A 396 -10.95 -67.02 77.66
CA PHE A 396 -10.95 -66.71 79.11
C PHE A 396 -11.56 -65.30 79.39
N LYS A 397 -11.78 -64.96 80.67
CA LYS A 397 -12.37 -63.69 81.19
C LYS A 397 -11.77 -63.35 82.57
N ASP A 398 -11.93 -62.11 83.04
CA ASP A 398 -12.63 -61.81 84.32
C ASP A 398 -12.79 -60.28 84.59
N LYS A 399 -13.00 -59.85 85.85
CA LYS A 399 -14.14 -58.99 86.22
C LYS A 399 -13.89 -58.14 87.48
N ASP A 400 -13.76 -56.82 87.33
CA ASP A 400 -13.85 -55.81 88.42
C ASP A 400 -14.02 -54.39 87.80
N TYR A 401 -15.26 -53.97 87.49
CA TYR A 401 -15.50 -52.80 86.61
C TYR A 401 -16.50 -51.75 87.14
N ASP A 402 -17.48 -52.14 87.95
CA ASP A 402 -18.70 -51.34 88.13
C ASP A 402 -18.52 -50.06 88.95
N THR A 403 -17.55 -50.01 89.87
CA THR A 403 -17.32 -48.83 90.73
C THR A 403 -16.77 -47.62 89.98
N CYS A 404 -16.10 -47.80 88.83
CA CYS A 404 -15.60 -46.67 88.03
C CYS A 404 -16.70 -45.96 87.21
N ILE A 405 -17.88 -46.58 87.06
CA ILE A 405 -18.91 -46.11 86.12
C ILE A 405 -19.56 -44.79 86.56
N THR A 406 -19.77 -44.59 87.86
CA THR A 406 -20.61 -43.48 88.37
C THR A 406 -19.90 -42.11 88.42
N GLU A 407 -18.57 -42.07 88.53
CA GLU A 407 -17.82 -40.82 88.33
C GLU A 407 -17.61 -40.51 86.84
N LEU A 408 -17.47 -41.56 86.02
CA LEU A 408 -17.48 -41.46 84.56
C LEU A 408 -18.74 -40.75 84.05
N GLU A 409 -19.91 -41.03 84.62
CA GLU A 409 -21.19 -40.41 84.21
C GLU A 409 -21.26 -38.90 84.43
N LYS A 410 -20.59 -38.34 85.46
CA LYS A 410 -20.55 -36.88 85.69
C LYS A 410 -19.59 -36.16 84.74
N TRP A 411 -18.48 -36.79 84.38
CA TRP A 411 -17.61 -36.31 83.30
C TRP A 411 -18.30 -36.44 81.94
N LYS A 412 -19.09 -37.51 81.74
CA LYS A 412 -19.85 -37.78 80.52
C LYS A 412 -20.87 -36.67 80.22
N THR A 413 -21.67 -36.20 81.18
CA THR A 413 -22.64 -35.12 80.91
C THR A 413 -21.99 -33.79 80.52
N SER A 414 -20.93 -33.37 81.22
CA SER A 414 -20.16 -32.17 80.85
C SER A 414 -19.43 -32.33 79.50
N SER A 415 -18.92 -33.54 79.23
CA SER A 415 -18.33 -33.90 77.94
C SER A 415 -19.37 -33.87 76.81
N ASP A 416 -20.59 -34.34 77.06
CA ASP A 416 -21.67 -34.40 76.08
C ASP A 416 -22.27 -33.02 75.78
N GLU A 417 -22.28 -32.08 76.74
CA GLU A 417 -22.65 -30.69 76.45
C GLU A 417 -21.58 -29.97 75.60
N LEU A 418 -20.30 -30.26 75.83
CA LEU A 418 -19.20 -29.77 74.99
C LEU A 418 -19.22 -30.41 73.60
N LYS A 419 -19.47 -31.73 73.48
CA LYS A 419 -19.74 -32.38 72.18
C LYS A 419 -20.94 -31.77 71.48
N GLY A 420 -21.99 -31.40 72.22
CA GLY A 420 -23.17 -30.72 71.67
C GLY A 420 -22.86 -29.33 71.11
N LYS A 421 -21.85 -28.63 71.62
CA LYS A 421 -21.34 -27.37 71.08
C LYS A 421 -20.40 -27.61 69.89
N LEU A 422 -19.46 -28.56 70.03
CA LEU A 422 -18.52 -28.98 68.99
C LEU A 422 -19.24 -29.45 67.72
N LYS A 423 -20.23 -30.33 67.86
CA LYS A 423 -21.02 -30.85 66.74
C LYS A 423 -21.77 -29.75 65.99
N ARG A 424 -22.28 -28.73 66.69
CA ARG A 424 -22.93 -27.56 66.06
C ARG A 424 -21.93 -26.64 65.34
N THR A 425 -20.64 -26.73 65.63
CA THR A 425 -19.58 -26.08 64.84
C THR A 425 -19.11 -26.96 63.68
N GLU A 426 -19.00 -28.27 63.85
CA GLU A 426 -18.73 -29.24 62.78
C GLU A 426 -19.84 -29.17 61.70
N GLU A 427 -21.12 -29.28 62.09
CA GLU A 427 -22.29 -29.13 61.20
C GLU A 427 -22.39 -27.76 60.48
N LYS A 428 -21.60 -26.75 60.91
CA LYS A 428 -21.45 -25.46 60.20
C LYS A 428 -20.26 -25.47 59.26
N VAL A 429 -19.14 -26.06 59.67
CA VAL A 429 -17.95 -26.25 58.81
C VAL A 429 -18.31 -27.14 57.62
N ASP A 430 -19.02 -28.25 57.83
CA ASP A 430 -19.46 -29.16 56.77
C ASP A 430 -20.35 -28.45 55.73
N LYS A 431 -21.25 -27.56 56.17
CA LYS A 431 -22.11 -26.76 55.29
C LYS A 431 -21.29 -25.76 54.47
N LEU A 432 -20.38 -25.02 55.11
CA LEU A 432 -19.50 -24.07 54.42
C LEU A 432 -18.55 -24.79 53.44
N GLN A 433 -18.08 -26.01 53.75
CA GLN A 433 -17.30 -26.83 52.84
C GLN A 433 -18.13 -27.34 51.65
N ALA A 434 -19.39 -27.74 51.87
CA ALA A 434 -20.29 -28.13 50.79
C ALA A 434 -20.65 -26.95 49.86
N GLU A 435 -20.92 -25.77 50.43
CA GLU A 435 -21.14 -24.53 49.68
C GLU A 435 -19.89 -24.14 48.86
N LEU A 436 -18.70 -24.18 49.47
CA LEU A 436 -17.43 -23.89 48.79
C LEU A 436 -17.18 -24.86 47.63
N LYS A 437 -17.40 -26.17 47.82
CA LYS A 437 -17.24 -27.19 46.78
C LYS A 437 -18.24 -27.02 45.62
N ASN A 438 -19.47 -26.58 45.91
CA ASN A 438 -20.44 -26.25 44.86
C ASN A 438 -20.01 -25.02 44.04
N CYS A 439 -19.39 -24.02 44.68
CA CYS A 439 -18.77 -22.89 43.97
C CYS A 439 -17.58 -23.33 43.10
N GLU A 440 -16.70 -24.21 43.59
CA GLU A 440 -15.58 -24.77 42.79
C GLU A 440 -16.06 -25.51 41.53
N ILE A 441 -17.12 -26.33 41.65
CA ILE A 441 -17.73 -27.01 40.50
C ILE A 441 -18.32 -25.99 39.52
N SER A 442 -19.01 -24.98 40.04
CA SER A 442 -19.63 -23.93 39.23
C SER A 442 -18.60 -23.09 38.46
N ILE A 443 -17.44 -22.82 39.05
CA ILE A 443 -16.31 -22.15 38.39
C ILE A 443 -15.74 -23.03 37.27
N LYS A 444 -15.52 -24.32 37.51
CA LYS A 444 -14.97 -25.24 36.49
C LYS A 444 -15.86 -25.36 35.27
N CYS A 445 -17.18 -25.50 35.45
CA CYS A 445 -18.09 -25.54 34.30
C CYS A 445 -18.08 -24.24 33.50
N LEU A 446 -17.89 -23.07 34.13
CA LEU A 446 -17.72 -21.80 33.43
C LEU A 446 -16.37 -21.69 32.71
N GLU A 447 -15.29 -22.26 33.27
CA GLU A 447 -13.97 -22.34 32.62
C GLU A 447 -14.01 -23.27 31.39
N GLU A 448 -14.70 -24.42 31.48
CA GLU A 448 -14.94 -25.36 30.39
C GLU A 448 -15.76 -24.69 29.27
N THR A 449 -16.92 -24.08 29.58
CA THR A 449 -17.73 -23.33 28.60
C THR A 449 -16.96 -22.15 27.98
N LEU A 450 -16.09 -21.47 28.74
CA LEU A 450 -15.22 -20.41 28.19
C LEU A 450 -14.15 -20.98 27.23
N SER A 451 -13.67 -22.20 27.44
CA SER A 451 -12.77 -22.86 26.47
C SER A 451 -13.51 -23.17 25.18
N GLU A 452 -14.65 -23.86 25.26
CA GLU A 452 -15.48 -24.22 24.09
C GLU A 452 -15.88 -22.99 23.27
N SER A 453 -16.26 -21.89 23.93
CA SER A 453 -16.56 -20.60 23.30
C SER A 453 -15.36 -19.98 22.57
N LYS A 454 -14.15 -20.07 23.15
CA LYS A 454 -12.90 -19.60 22.51
C LYS A 454 -12.50 -20.47 21.32
N ASP A 455 -12.59 -21.78 21.46
CA ASP A 455 -12.20 -22.72 20.43
C ASP A 455 -13.12 -22.56 19.20
N ARG A 456 -14.45 -22.46 19.40
CA ARG A 456 -15.41 -22.13 18.34
C ARG A 456 -15.19 -20.73 17.73
N TYR A 457 -14.81 -19.73 18.54
CA TYR A 457 -14.45 -18.39 18.02
C TYR A 457 -13.21 -18.46 17.11
N ASN A 458 -12.22 -19.29 17.44
CA ASN A 458 -11.04 -19.50 16.61
C ASN A 458 -11.40 -20.20 15.30
N GLU A 459 -12.21 -21.25 15.34
CA GLU A 459 -12.72 -21.96 14.14
C GLU A 459 -13.45 -21.00 13.18
N LEU A 460 -14.39 -20.19 13.70
CA LEU A 460 -15.10 -19.18 12.91
C LEU A 460 -14.20 -18.04 12.41
N THR A 461 -13.12 -17.73 13.12
CA THR A 461 -12.10 -16.78 12.65
C THR A 461 -11.34 -17.36 11.45
N ASP A 462 -10.93 -18.63 11.52
CA ASP A 462 -10.25 -19.30 10.41
C ASP A 462 -11.17 -19.44 9.18
N GLU A 463 -12.44 -19.86 9.37
CA GLU A 463 -13.44 -19.90 8.29
C GLU A 463 -13.65 -18.52 7.64
N TYR A 464 -13.75 -17.45 8.44
CA TYR A 464 -13.86 -16.07 7.95
C TYR A 464 -12.63 -15.66 7.11
N THR A 465 -11.42 -16.02 7.52
CA THR A 465 -10.21 -15.69 6.74
C THR A 465 -10.13 -16.43 5.40
N ASP A 466 -10.55 -17.69 5.35
CA ASP A 466 -10.61 -18.47 4.11
C ASP A 466 -11.72 -17.95 3.17
N LEU A 467 -12.89 -17.58 3.71
CA LEU A 467 -13.95 -16.96 2.90
C LEU A 467 -13.54 -15.59 2.34
N SER A 468 -12.88 -14.77 3.16
CA SER A 468 -12.34 -13.47 2.76
C SER A 468 -11.30 -13.64 1.64
N SER A 469 -10.39 -14.61 1.77
CA SER A 469 -9.41 -14.97 0.73
C SER A 469 -10.08 -15.40 -0.60
N LYS A 470 -11.11 -16.26 -0.53
CA LYS A 470 -11.90 -16.71 -1.70
C LYS A 470 -12.64 -15.55 -2.38
N TYR A 471 -13.23 -14.64 -1.61
CA TYR A 471 -13.88 -13.43 -2.13
C TYR A 471 -12.86 -12.56 -2.89
N ASP A 472 -11.70 -12.34 -2.29
CA ASP A 472 -10.62 -11.51 -2.83
C ASP A 472 -10.06 -12.07 -4.15
N ASP A 473 -9.89 -13.39 -4.25
CA ASP A 473 -9.44 -14.05 -5.48
C ASP A 473 -10.51 -14.09 -6.58
N LEU A 474 -11.80 -14.18 -6.23
CA LEU A 474 -12.90 -14.00 -7.19
C LEU A 474 -13.03 -12.55 -7.68
N LEU A 475 -12.76 -11.58 -6.81
CA LEU A 475 -12.69 -10.16 -7.19
C LEU A 475 -11.55 -9.93 -8.19
N LYS A 476 -10.33 -10.44 -7.90
CA LYS A 476 -9.18 -10.42 -8.82
C LYS A 476 -9.48 -11.12 -10.14
N LYS A 477 -10.23 -12.24 -10.13
CA LYS A 477 -10.68 -12.95 -11.34
C LYS A 477 -11.64 -12.08 -12.16
N LYS A 478 -12.65 -11.48 -11.54
CA LYS A 478 -13.59 -10.57 -12.23
C LYS A 478 -12.86 -9.40 -12.90
N THR A 479 -11.92 -8.75 -12.21
CA THR A 479 -11.13 -7.64 -12.79
C THR A 479 -10.28 -8.07 -14.00
N ARG A 480 -9.86 -9.34 -14.08
CA ARG A 480 -9.13 -9.88 -15.25
C ARG A 480 -10.06 -10.19 -16.42
N GLU A 481 -11.26 -10.70 -16.15
CA GLU A 481 -12.20 -11.14 -17.20
C GLU A 481 -13.00 -9.98 -17.82
N GLN A 482 -13.18 -8.87 -17.09
CA GLN A 482 -13.78 -7.61 -17.61
C GLN A 482 -13.02 -6.94 -18.78
N GLY A 483 -11.90 -7.50 -19.22
CA GLY A 483 -11.16 -7.05 -20.42
C GLY A 483 -11.44 -7.84 -21.71
N ILE A 484 -12.29 -8.87 -21.70
CA ILE A 484 -12.33 -9.89 -22.77
C ILE A 484 -13.76 -10.13 -23.31
N SER A 485 -14.05 -9.60 -24.50
CA SER A 485 -15.20 -9.87 -25.41
C SER A 485 -16.65 -9.82 -24.86
N GLN A 486 -17.61 -9.49 -25.72
CA GLN A 486 -19.05 -9.51 -25.38
C GLN A 486 -19.57 -10.94 -25.10
N ASP A 487 -18.89 -11.98 -25.59
CA ASP A 487 -19.27 -13.39 -25.37
C ASP A 487 -19.07 -13.89 -23.92
N ASN A 488 -18.63 -13.02 -23.00
CA ASN A 488 -18.40 -13.33 -21.59
C ASN A 488 -19.48 -12.81 -20.63
N GLU A 489 -20.53 -12.13 -21.09
CA GLU A 489 -21.56 -11.56 -20.20
C GLU A 489 -22.14 -12.60 -19.20
N ASP A 490 -22.46 -13.82 -19.66
CA ASP A 490 -22.97 -14.87 -18.77
C ASP A 490 -21.96 -15.34 -17.72
N LYS A 491 -20.67 -15.28 -18.02
CA LYS A 491 -19.60 -15.56 -17.03
C LYS A 491 -19.45 -14.41 -16.05
N GLU A 492 -19.57 -13.15 -16.49
CA GLU A 492 -19.59 -12.02 -15.56
C GLU A 492 -20.83 -12.03 -14.66
N ARG A 493 -22.01 -12.40 -15.18
CA ARG A 493 -23.23 -12.61 -14.39
C ARG A 493 -23.02 -13.71 -13.34
N ALA A 494 -22.49 -14.87 -13.75
CA ALA A 494 -22.21 -15.99 -12.84
C ALA A 494 -21.16 -15.65 -11.76
N LEU A 495 -20.06 -14.97 -12.12
CA LEU A 495 -19.07 -14.48 -11.15
C LEU A 495 -19.67 -13.43 -10.21
N SER A 496 -20.51 -12.54 -10.72
CA SER A 496 -21.18 -11.51 -9.90
C SER A 496 -22.15 -12.12 -8.90
N ALA A 497 -22.92 -13.15 -9.30
CA ALA A 497 -23.76 -13.92 -8.39
C ALA A 497 -22.92 -14.60 -7.29
N LYS A 498 -21.82 -15.28 -7.64
CA LYS A 498 -20.94 -15.93 -6.65
C LYS A 498 -20.25 -14.95 -5.70
N ILE A 499 -19.95 -13.72 -6.17
CA ILE A 499 -19.43 -12.62 -5.33
C ILE A 499 -20.51 -12.09 -4.38
N ILE A 500 -21.79 -12.08 -4.76
CA ILE A 500 -22.90 -11.71 -3.88
C ILE A 500 -23.11 -12.80 -2.81
N GLU A 501 -23.22 -14.07 -3.19
CA GLU A 501 -23.37 -15.19 -2.26
C GLU A 501 -22.26 -15.20 -1.18
N LEU A 502 -20.99 -15.07 -1.59
CA LEU A 502 -19.87 -15.02 -0.65
C LEU A 502 -19.88 -13.77 0.22
N LYS A 503 -20.42 -12.64 -0.26
CA LYS A 503 -20.56 -11.43 0.56
C LYS A 503 -21.66 -11.59 1.61
N GLU A 504 -22.78 -12.21 1.26
CA GLU A 504 -23.87 -12.52 2.19
C GLU A 504 -23.43 -13.54 3.25
N GLU A 505 -22.67 -14.56 2.85
CA GLU A 505 -22.09 -15.53 3.78
C GLU A 505 -21.01 -14.91 4.68
N ASN A 506 -20.13 -14.05 4.15
CA ASN A 506 -19.15 -13.33 4.95
C ASN A 506 -19.81 -12.35 5.95
N ASN A 507 -20.95 -11.76 5.57
CA ASN A 507 -21.78 -10.98 6.50
C ASN A 507 -22.40 -11.85 7.61
N ARG A 508 -22.87 -13.07 7.29
CA ARG A 508 -23.39 -14.03 8.27
C ARG A 508 -22.33 -14.39 9.31
N PHE A 509 -21.14 -14.79 8.86
CA PHE A 509 -20.02 -15.10 9.76
C PHE A 509 -19.57 -13.87 10.57
N SER A 510 -19.57 -12.67 9.97
CA SER A 510 -19.29 -11.44 10.71
C SER A 510 -20.33 -11.11 11.79
N LEU A 511 -21.58 -11.59 11.69
CA LEU A 511 -22.57 -11.45 12.77
C LEU A 511 -22.32 -12.50 13.87
N GLU A 512 -22.18 -13.78 13.50
CA GLU A 512 -21.93 -14.86 14.46
C GLU A 512 -20.64 -14.64 15.28
N LEU A 513 -19.60 -14.09 14.67
CA LEU A 513 -18.35 -13.73 15.36
C LEU A 513 -18.51 -12.55 16.34
N ASN A 514 -19.37 -11.57 16.02
CA ASN A 514 -19.73 -10.50 16.97
C ASN A 514 -20.57 -11.03 18.13
N ASP A 515 -21.53 -11.93 17.87
CA ASP A 515 -22.37 -12.55 18.89
C ASP A 515 -21.50 -13.37 19.86
N LEU A 516 -20.61 -14.24 19.35
CA LEU A 516 -19.63 -14.97 20.17
C LEU A 516 -18.67 -14.05 20.94
N GLN A 517 -18.24 -12.94 20.35
CA GLN A 517 -17.43 -11.95 21.07
C GLN A 517 -18.21 -11.31 22.23
N SER A 518 -19.53 -11.12 22.08
CA SER A 518 -20.40 -10.65 23.15
C SER A 518 -20.58 -11.73 24.25
N GLU A 519 -20.78 -13.00 23.88
CA GLU A 519 -20.88 -14.12 24.82
C GLU A 519 -19.58 -14.31 25.62
N ASN A 520 -18.43 -14.28 24.95
CA ASN A 520 -17.10 -14.35 25.56
C ASN A 520 -16.88 -13.17 26.53
N THR A 521 -17.35 -11.96 26.18
CA THR A 521 -17.32 -10.79 27.07
C THR A 521 -18.22 -10.99 28.30
N ILE A 522 -19.41 -11.56 28.14
CA ILE A 522 -20.33 -11.88 29.24
C ILE A 522 -19.74 -12.97 30.14
N ALA A 523 -19.17 -14.04 29.57
CA ALA A 523 -18.52 -15.12 30.30
C ALA A 523 -17.32 -14.60 31.12
N GLN A 524 -16.48 -13.74 30.54
CA GLN A 524 -15.39 -13.07 31.27
C GLN A 524 -15.93 -12.22 32.43
N GLN A 525 -17.01 -11.45 32.24
CA GLN A 525 -17.63 -10.69 33.33
C GLN A 525 -18.25 -11.56 34.42
N ILE A 526 -18.80 -12.73 34.06
CA ILE A 526 -19.33 -13.70 35.03
C ILE A 526 -18.18 -14.32 35.83
N ILE A 527 -17.10 -14.73 35.16
CA ILE A 527 -15.90 -15.26 35.82
C ILE A 527 -15.26 -14.21 36.71
N GLU A 528 -15.14 -12.94 36.28
CA GLU A 528 -14.59 -11.88 37.13
C GLU A 528 -15.45 -11.61 38.38
N LYS A 529 -16.79 -11.67 38.26
CA LYS A 529 -17.71 -11.60 39.40
C LYS A 529 -17.54 -12.79 40.35
N SER A 530 -17.34 -14.00 39.81
CA SER A 530 -17.03 -15.21 40.59
C SER A 530 -15.66 -15.14 41.27
N SER A 531 -14.63 -14.62 40.60
CA SER A 531 -13.31 -14.36 41.20
C SER A 531 -13.38 -13.30 42.30
N ARG A 532 -14.22 -12.27 42.17
CA ARG A 532 -14.50 -11.34 43.27
C ARG A 532 -15.20 -12.02 44.46
N SER A 533 -15.87 -13.17 44.25
CA SER A 533 -16.37 -14.04 45.33
C SER A 533 -15.27 -14.85 46.02
N SER A 534 -14.09 -15.06 45.41
CA SER A 534 -12.96 -15.67 46.14
C SER A 534 -12.47 -14.76 47.27
N VAL A 535 -12.60 -13.44 47.15
CA VAL A 535 -12.35 -12.49 48.26
C VAL A 535 -13.31 -12.72 49.43
N PHE A 536 -14.55 -13.19 49.16
CA PHE A 536 -15.50 -13.59 50.18
C PHE A 536 -15.12 -14.96 50.81
N GLN A 537 -14.65 -15.93 50.02
CA GLN A 537 -14.06 -17.18 50.54
C GLN A 537 -12.84 -16.91 51.43
N ASP A 538 -11.96 -15.99 51.02
CA ASP A 538 -10.77 -15.55 51.75
C ASP A 538 -11.12 -14.93 53.11
N ASN A 539 -12.23 -14.19 53.18
CA ASN A 539 -12.76 -13.62 54.41
C ASN A 539 -13.45 -14.66 55.31
N ILE A 540 -14.17 -15.63 54.73
CA ILE A 540 -14.69 -16.81 55.47
C ILE A 540 -13.52 -17.59 56.07
N HIS A 541 -12.45 -17.83 55.31
CA HIS A 541 -11.28 -18.57 55.80
C HIS A 541 -10.57 -17.82 56.94
N LYS A 542 -10.45 -16.49 56.85
CA LYS A 542 -9.91 -15.63 57.93
C LYS A 542 -10.78 -15.64 59.19
N GLU A 543 -12.10 -15.67 59.09
CA GLU A 543 -12.99 -15.79 60.27
C GLU A 543 -13.04 -17.21 60.86
N LEU A 544 -12.94 -18.26 60.03
CA LEU A 544 -12.70 -19.62 60.50
C LEU A 544 -11.37 -19.73 61.26
N GLN A 545 -10.32 -19.07 60.78
CA GLN A 545 -9.01 -19.08 61.43
C GLN A 545 -8.97 -18.22 62.70
N LYS A 546 -9.71 -17.09 62.75
CA LYS A 546 -9.94 -16.33 64.00
C LYS A 546 -10.71 -17.15 65.04
N THR A 547 -11.79 -17.82 64.66
CA THR A 547 -12.58 -18.64 65.57
C THR A 547 -11.82 -19.86 66.07
N LEU A 548 -10.98 -20.48 65.23
CA LEU A 548 -10.02 -21.50 65.66
C LEU A 548 -9.01 -20.97 66.69
N ASN A 549 -8.45 -19.77 66.47
CA ASN A 549 -7.52 -19.13 67.41
C ASN A 549 -8.20 -18.76 68.75
N LEU A 550 -9.48 -18.35 68.72
CA LEU A 550 -10.27 -18.07 69.93
C LEU A 550 -10.59 -19.32 70.77
N LEU A 551 -10.56 -20.52 70.16
CA LEU A 551 -10.74 -21.79 70.87
C LEU A 551 -9.45 -22.32 71.53
N TYR A 552 -8.28 -21.76 71.22
CA TYR A 552 -6.97 -22.19 71.75
C TYR A 552 -6.08 -21.04 72.29
N PRO A 553 -6.53 -20.21 73.26
CA PRO A 553 -5.71 -19.17 73.87
C PRO A 553 -4.66 -19.74 74.85
N LYS A 554 -3.42 -19.22 74.78
CA LYS A 554 -2.32 -19.46 75.76
C LYS A 554 -2.30 -18.36 76.84
N SER A 555 -1.75 -18.61 78.04
CA SER A 555 -2.16 -17.96 79.32
C SER A 555 -1.09 -17.15 80.11
N SER A 556 -1.47 -16.00 80.76
CA SER A 556 -0.87 -15.35 82.00
C SER A 556 -1.56 -13.99 82.45
N PRO A 557 -1.39 -13.39 83.69
CA PRO A 557 -2.31 -12.32 84.27
C PRO A 557 -1.76 -11.04 85.09
N PHE A 558 -2.67 -10.06 85.50
CA PHE A 558 -2.66 -8.96 86.59
C PHE A 558 -2.17 -7.45 86.33
N LEU A 559 -2.43 -6.31 87.08
CA LEU A 559 -3.49 -5.70 88.02
C LEU A 559 -3.33 -4.16 88.48
N PHE A 560 -4.45 -3.38 88.65
CA PHE A 560 -4.94 -2.31 89.66
C PHE A 560 -4.39 -0.84 90.07
N GLN A 561 -5.33 0.17 90.18
CA GLN A 561 -5.63 1.38 91.11
C GLN A 561 -4.65 2.58 91.51
N GLN A 562 -4.99 3.74 92.20
CA GLN A 562 -6.12 4.78 92.25
C GLN A 562 -5.99 5.98 93.32
N ASN A 563 -6.69 7.17 93.19
CA ASN A 563 -7.17 8.22 94.21
C ASN A 563 -6.25 9.46 94.68
N THR A 564 -6.59 10.66 95.31
CA THR A 564 -7.75 11.43 95.96
C THR A 564 -7.71 13.03 95.83
N GLN A 565 -8.11 13.94 96.80
CA GLN A 565 -8.50 15.39 96.62
C GLN A 565 -8.51 16.38 97.88
N GLU A 566 -8.15 17.69 97.77
CA GLU A 566 -8.43 18.79 98.79
C GLU A 566 -8.56 20.28 98.26
N ASN A 567 -8.42 20.59 96.97
CA ASN A 567 -8.02 21.93 96.44
C ASN A 567 -9.04 23.11 96.36
N SER A 568 -10.13 23.16 97.15
CA SER A 568 -11.30 24.02 96.84
C SER A 568 -11.08 25.55 96.80
N LEU A 569 -10.23 26.13 97.65
CA LEU A 569 -10.03 27.59 97.66
C LEU A 569 -9.03 28.08 96.60
N TYR A 570 -8.01 27.25 96.31
CA TYR A 570 -7.09 27.46 95.17
C TYR A 570 -7.86 27.45 93.84
N LEU A 571 -8.89 26.61 93.74
CA LEU A 571 -9.75 26.49 92.56
C LEU A 571 -10.41 27.84 92.19
N ILE A 572 -10.86 28.64 93.16
CA ILE A 572 -11.56 29.91 92.86
C ILE A 572 -10.62 30.97 92.27
N GLN A 573 -9.40 31.12 92.79
CA GLN A 573 -8.40 32.02 92.19
C GLN A 573 -7.90 31.50 90.83
N THR A 574 -7.82 30.18 90.66
CA THR A 574 -7.47 29.54 89.39
C THR A 574 -8.56 29.81 88.34
N LEU A 575 -9.84 29.58 88.68
CA LEU A 575 -10.99 29.87 87.83
C LEU A 575 -11.05 31.33 87.37
N TYR A 576 -10.71 32.31 88.23
CA TYR A 576 -10.72 33.71 87.81
C TYR A 576 -9.60 34.02 86.78
N LYS A 577 -8.41 33.44 86.96
CA LYS A 577 -7.32 33.52 85.97
C LYS A 577 -7.65 32.77 84.68
N GLU A 578 -8.32 31.63 84.77
CA GLU A 578 -8.83 30.88 83.62
C GLU A 578 -9.87 31.68 82.84
N ILE A 579 -10.81 32.37 83.51
CA ILE A 579 -11.78 33.27 82.85
C ILE A 579 -11.06 34.41 82.13
N GLU A 580 -10.08 35.06 82.75
CA GLU A 580 -9.31 36.13 82.10
C GLU A 580 -8.51 35.60 80.89
N GLN A 581 -7.93 34.40 81.00
CA GLN A 581 -7.23 33.74 79.90
C GLN A 581 -8.19 33.30 78.79
N LEU A 582 -9.39 32.81 79.11
CA LEU A 582 -10.43 32.46 78.15
C LEU A 582 -10.93 33.69 77.39
N LEU A 583 -11.03 34.86 78.03
CA LEU A 583 -11.35 36.13 77.37
C LEU A 583 -10.22 36.58 76.42
N LYS A 584 -8.95 36.43 76.81
CA LYS A 584 -7.80 36.67 75.92
C LYS A 584 -7.80 35.72 74.73
N ASN A 585 -8.03 34.43 74.97
CA ASN A 585 -8.13 33.40 73.93
C ASN A 585 -9.31 33.70 72.98
N ASN A 586 -10.47 34.09 73.49
CA ASN A 586 -11.64 34.47 72.68
C ASN A 586 -11.31 35.66 71.77
N LYS A 587 -10.60 36.68 72.28
CA LYS A 587 -10.15 37.81 71.47
C LYS A 587 -9.14 37.41 70.37
N ILE A 588 -8.27 36.42 70.64
CA ILE A 588 -7.38 35.84 69.62
C ILE A 588 -8.20 35.09 68.56
N PHE A 589 -9.17 34.25 68.97
CA PHE A 589 -10.06 33.55 68.04
C PHE A 589 -10.87 34.52 67.17
N GLN A 590 -11.34 35.66 67.70
CA GLN A 590 -12.02 36.69 66.91
C GLN A 590 -11.12 37.33 65.84
N ILE A 591 -9.82 37.47 66.09
CA ILE A 591 -8.84 37.94 65.09
C ILE A 591 -8.64 36.84 64.03
N SER A 592 -8.35 35.61 64.45
CA SER A 592 -8.16 34.48 63.53
C SER A 592 -9.40 34.17 62.68
N LEU A 593 -10.60 34.46 63.19
CA LEU A 593 -11.85 34.31 62.43
C LEU A 593 -11.96 35.37 61.34
N LYS A 594 -11.58 36.63 61.60
CA LYS A 594 -11.50 37.68 60.57
C LYS A 594 -10.44 37.37 59.50
N ASP A 595 -9.27 36.88 59.92
CA ASP A 595 -8.23 36.43 58.98
C ASP A 595 -8.73 35.29 58.07
N LEU A 596 -9.63 34.43 58.57
CA LEU A 596 -10.27 33.38 57.79
C LEU A 596 -11.39 33.91 56.88
N GLU A 597 -12.20 34.87 57.34
CA GLU A 597 -13.20 35.56 56.52
C GLU A 597 -12.55 36.29 55.33
N GLU A 598 -11.44 37.02 55.57
CA GLU A 598 -10.69 37.70 54.51
C GLU A 598 -10.07 36.71 53.52
N ARG A 599 -9.51 35.58 54.00
CA ARG A 599 -9.01 34.50 53.11
C ARG A 599 -10.15 33.87 52.30
N HIS A 600 -11.33 33.68 52.89
CA HIS A 600 -12.49 33.14 52.20
C HIS A 600 -12.98 34.08 51.08
N ILE A 601 -13.05 35.40 51.34
CA ILE A 601 -13.39 36.42 50.34
C ILE A 601 -12.37 36.42 49.20
N ASN A 602 -11.06 36.38 49.51
CA ASN A 602 -10.01 36.30 48.49
C ASN A 602 -10.06 35.00 47.65
N LEU A 603 -10.43 33.87 48.26
CA LEU A 603 -10.63 32.59 47.55
C LEU A 603 -11.87 32.62 46.65
N LEU A 604 -12.97 33.26 47.07
CA LEU A 604 -14.14 33.48 46.23
C LEU A 604 -13.81 34.34 45.01
N ALA A 605 -13.15 35.49 45.20
CA ALA A 605 -12.73 36.37 44.10
C ALA A 605 -11.76 35.67 43.13
N LEU A 606 -10.88 34.80 43.63
CA LEU A 606 -10.00 33.98 42.79
C LEU A 606 -10.80 32.93 42.00
N ASN A 607 -11.84 32.32 42.59
CA ASN A 607 -12.71 31.35 41.93
C ASN A 607 -13.62 31.99 40.86
N GLU A 608 -14.14 33.19 41.12
CA GLU A 608 -14.85 34.00 40.11
C GLU A 608 -13.93 34.33 38.92
N LYS A 609 -12.67 34.69 39.19
CA LYS A 609 -11.69 34.92 38.13
C LYS A 609 -11.40 33.65 37.32
N THR A 610 -11.10 32.51 37.97
CA THR A 610 -10.78 31.27 37.24
C THR A 610 -11.97 30.71 36.48
N THR A 611 -13.21 30.90 36.96
CA THR A 611 -14.42 30.53 36.19
C THR A 611 -14.69 31.47 35.01
N HIS A 612 -14.33 32.76 35.11
CA HIS A 612 -14.31 33.66 33.95
C HIS A 612 -13.24 33.26 32.92
N ASP A 613 -12.01 32.99 33.35
CA ASP A 613 -10.93 32.51 32.47
C ASP A 613 -11.28 31.16 31.81
N LEU A 614 -11.98 30.26 32.54
CA LEU A 614 -12.46 28.97 32.03
C LEU A 614 -13.60 29.10 31.01
N THR A 615 -14.50 30.08 31.18
CA THR A 615 -15.57 30.34 30.19
C THR A 615 -15.04 31.05 28.95
N SER A 616 -14.08 31.97 29.11
CA SER A 616 -13.33 32.61 28.01
C SER A 616 -12.54 31.59 27.17
N THR A 617 -11.85 30.64 27.81
CA THR A 617 -11.11 29.58 27.11
C THR A 617 -12.03 28.59 26.41
N LYS A 618 -13.12 28.12 27.05
CA LYS A 618 -14.15 27.29 26.39
C LYS A 618 -14.77 27.97 25.16
N SER A 619 -14.98 29.28 25.21
CA SER A 619 -15.53 30.05 24.09
C SER A 619 -14.57 30.08 22.88
N LYS A 620 -13.26 30.20 23.15
CA LYS A 620 -12.20 30.07 22.12
C LYS A 620 -12.10 28.65 21.57
N GLU A 621 -12.24 27.65 22.42
CA GLU A 621 -12.23 26.23 22.02
C GLU A 621 -13.39 25.90 21.07
N ILE A 622 -14.60 26.37 21.36
CA ILE A 622 -15.78 26.21 20.49
C ILE A 622 -15.54 26.87 19.11
N LEU A 623 -14.97 28.09 19.09
CA LEU A 623 -14.63 28.78 17.85
C LEU A 623 -13.58 27.99 17.03
N GLN A 624 -12.54 27.47 17.68
CA GLN A 624 -11.51 26.65 17.03
C GLN A 624 -12.07 25.32 16.51
N ARG A 625 -12.95 24.65 17.25
CA ARG A 625 -13.66 23.44 16.79
C ARG A 625 -14.47 23.73 15.51
N SER A 626 -15.21 24.83 15.47
CA SER A 626 -15.96 25.25 14.27
C SER A 626 -15.05 25.60 13.08
N GLN A 627 -13.89 26.23 13.32
CA GLN A 627 -12.89 26.47 12.27
C GLN A 627 -12.32 25.17 11.69
N ILE A 628 -12.02 24.19 12.55
CA ILE A 628 -11.55 22.85 12.15
C ILE A 628 -12.63 22.10 11.37
N GLU A 629 -13.90 22.19 11.77
CA GLU A 629 -15.04 21.59 11.06
C GLU A 629 -15.20 22.17 9.64
N ASN A 630 -15.14 23.49 9.49
CA ASN A 630 -15.18 24.16 8.17
C ASN A 630 -14.01 23.73 7.27
N LEU A 631 -12.79 23.66 7.81
CA LEU A 631 -11.61 23.19 7.06
C LEU A 631 -11.75 21.71 6.64
N ASN A 632 -12.36 20.86 7.47
CA ASN A 632 -12.64 19.47 7.12
C ASN A 632 -13.68 19.35 5.98
N LEU A 633 -14.69 20.22 5.96
CA LEU A 633 -15.66 20.30 4.85
C LEU A 633 -14.98 20.74 3.54
N GLU A 634 -14.11 21.76 3.59
CA GLU A 634 -13.32 22.20 2.43
C GLU A 634 -12.39 21.10 1.91
N ILE A 635 -11.65 20.44 2.81
CA ILE A 635 -10.78 19.30 2.48
C ILE A 635 -11.58 18.17 1.81
N ASN A 636 -12.80 17.87 2.27
CA ASN A 636 -13.63 16.82 1.68
C ASN A 636 -14.22 17.23 0.33
N TYR A 637 -14.60 18.49 0.14
CA TYR A 637 -14.97 19.04 -1.17
C TYR A 637 -13.82 18.93 -2.18
N LEU A 638 -12.59 19.32 -1.76
CA LEU A 638 -11.39 19.22 -2.60
C LEU A 638 -11.05 17.77 -2.95
N LYS A 639 -11.22 16.81 -2.02
CA LYS A 639 -11.04 15.36 -2.30
C LYS A 639 -12.01 14.85 -3.37
N GLU A 640 -13.32 15.13 -3.24
CA GLU A 640 -14.30 14.66 -4.22
C GLU A 640 -14.17 15.38 -5.58
N SER A 641 -13.76 16.65 -5.58
CA SER A 641 -13.39 17.39 -6.80
C SER A 641 -12.18 16.75 -7.51
N LEU A 642 -11.10 16.46 -6.77
CA LEU A 642 -9.90 15.80 -7.30
C LEU A 642 -10.20 14.39 -7.83
N LYS A 643 -10.94 13.58 -7.07
CA LYS A 643 -11.45 12.26 -7.48
C LYS A 643 -12.25 12.35 -8.79
N SER A 644 -13.12 13.35 -8.91
CA SER A 644 -13.89 13.63 -10.13
C SER A 644 -13.04 14.14 -11.31
N GLN A 645 -11.82 14.64 -11.08
CA GLN A 645 -10.86 14.93 -12.14
C GLN A 645 -10.07 13.67 -12.53
N VAL A 646 -9.64 12.87 -11.55
CA VAL A 646 -8.94 11.59 -11.77
C VAL A 646 -9.79 10.63 -12.60
N SER A 647 -11.10 10.48 -12.30
CA SER A 647 -11.99 9.62 -13.10
C SER A 647 -12.14 10.10 -14.56
N ARG A 648 -12.14 11.42 -14.81
CA ARG A 648 -12.17 11.99 -16.17
C ARG A 648 -10.87 11.69 -16.92
N LEU A 649 -9.71 11.89 -16.29
CA LEU A 649 -8.41 11.56 -16.88
C LEU A 649 -8.24 10.06 -17.12
N GLN A 650 -8.78 9.20 -16.25
CA GLN A 650 -8.81 7.75 -16.46
C GLN A 650 -9.68 7.36 -17.66
N GLN A 651 -10.83 8.02 -17.86
CA GLN A 651 -11.69 7.83 -19.03
C GLN A 651 -11.01 8.29 -20.33
N GLU A 652 -10.28 9.41 -20.30
CA GLU A 652 -9.48 9.91 -21.43
C GLU A 652 -8.30 8.98 -21.76
N ILE A 653 -7.59 8.46 -20.76
CA ILE A 653 -6.56 7.43 -20.96
C ILE A 653 -7.16 6.15 -21.56
N PHE A 654 -8.39 5.79 -21.19
CA PHE A 654 -9.08 4.62 -21.76
C PHE A 654 -9.44 4.83 -23.23
N THR A 655 -10.00 5.99 -23.61
CA THR A 655 -10.31 6.29 -25.02
C THR A 655 -9.05 6.40 -25.87
N LEU A 656 -7.98 7.02 -25.37
CA LEU A 656 -6.68 7.07 -26.05
C LEU A 656 -6.04 5.68 -26.24
N ARG A 657 -6.15 4.78 -25.26
CA ARG A 657 -5.73 3.36 -25.44
C ARG A 657 -6.57 2.66 -26.52
N GLY A 658 -7.86 2.95 -26.60
CA GLY A 658 -8.74 2.46 -27.67
C GLY A 658 -8.32 2.94 -29.07
N THR A 659 -7.99 4.23 -29.23
CA THR A 659 -7.54 4.77 -30.53
C THR A 659 -6.17 4.23 -30.92
N ILE A 660 -5.21 4.14 -29.97
CA ILE A 660 -3.89 3.53 -30.21
C ILE A 660 -4.05 2.06 -30.65
N LYS A 661 -4.93 1.28 -30.02
CA LYS A 661 -5.20 -0.09 -30.46
C LYS A 661 -5.75 -0.14 -31.89
N SER A 662 -6.75 0.70 -32.21
CA SER A 662 -7.33 0.78 -33.56
C SER A 662 -6.29 1.16 -34.63
N ILE A 663 -5.35 2.05 -34.30
CA ILE A 663 -4.23 2.43 -35.17
C ILE A 663 -3.28 1.24 -35.38
N ASN A 664 -2.93 0.49 -34.33
CA ASN A 664 -2.09 -0.70 -34.44
C ASN A 664 -2.77 -1.81 -35.24
N ASP A 665 -4.06 -2.09 -34.98
CA ASP A 665 -4.88 -3.05 -35.72
C ASP A 665 -4.99 -2.67 -37.22
N GLY A 666 -4.85 -1.37 -37.57
CA GLY A 666 -4.76 -0.87 -38.94
C GLY A 666 -3.35 -0.95 -39.55
N HIS A 667 -2.32 -0.67 -38.75
CA HIS A 667 -0.91 -0.84 -39.13
C HIS A 667 -0.61 -2.30 -39.50
N ASP A 668 -1.08 -3.26 -38.71
CA ASP A 668 -0.77 -4.67 -38.96
C ASP A 668 -1.50 -5.20 -40.21
N LYS A 669 -2.74 -4.76 -40.46
CA LYS A 669 -3.45 -5.02 -41.73
C LYS A 669 -2.73 -4.43 -42.94
N THR A 670 -2.16 -3.23 -42.82
CA THR A 670 -1.40 -2.61 -43.91
C THR A 670 -0.01 -3.24 -44.09
N SER A 671 0.61 -3.70 -43.01
CA SER A 671 1.84 -4.51 -43.01
C SER A 671 1.63 -5.85 -43.72
N ASP A 672 0.55 -6.57 -43.42
CA ASP A 672 0.23 -7.85 -44.08
C ASP A 672 -0.17 -7.67 -45.55
N ASN A 673 -0.91 -6.61 -45.90
CA ASN A 673 -1.13 -6.24 -47.30
C ASN A 673 0.19 -5.93 -48.03
N SER A 674 1.14 -5.26 -47.37
CA SER A 674 2.47 -4.98 -47.94
C SER A 674 3.28 -6.27 -48.16
N LYS A 675 3.30 -7.20 -47.19
CA LYS A 675 3.90 -8.53 -47.34
C LYS A 675 3.28 -9.31 -48.49
N ARG A 676 1.95 -9.28 -48.61
CA ARG A 676 1.20 -9.93 -49.70
C ARG A 676 1.55 -9.35 -51.06
N LEU A 677 1.54 -8.02 -51.23
CA LEU A 677 1.92 -7.35 -52.47
C LEU A 677 3.38 -7.62 -52.85
N SER A 678 4.28 -7.72 -51.87
CA SER A 678 5.68 -8.12 -52.08
C SER A 678 5.79 -9.57 -52.58
N LEU A 679 4.98 -10.49 -52.06
CA LEU A 679 4.90 -11.87 -52.55
C LEU A 679 4.32 -11.94 -53.97
N GLU A 680 3.25 -11.20 -54.27
CA GLU A 680 2.65 -11.12 -55.62
C GLU A 680 3.62 -10.48 -56.64
N LEU A 681 4.42 -9.49 -56.22
CA LEU A 681 5.52 -8.91 -57.01
C LEU A 681 6.66 -9.91 -57.24
N SER A 682 6.98 -10.75 -56.25
CA SER A 682 7.99 -11.81 -56.38
C SER A 682 7.51 -12.88 -57.38
N GLN A 683 6.26 -13.36 -57.25
CA GLN A 683 5.66 -14.32 -58.17
C GLN A 683 5.57 -13.81 -59.61
N THR A 684 5.24 -12.52 -59.82
CA THR A 684 5.21 -11.93 -61.16
C THR A 684 6.61 -11.79 -61.77
N LYS A 685 7.64 -11.45 -60.99
CA LYS A 685 9.05 -11.50 -61.45
C LYS A 685 9.49 -12.90 -61.88
N TYR A 686 9.14 -13.94 -61.13
CA TYR A 686 9.43 -15.33 -61.54
C TYR A 686 8.71 -15.73 -62.83
N LYS A 687 7.44 -15.34 -63.01
CA LYS A 687 6.68 -15.58 -64.26
C LYS A 687 7.28 -14.84 -65.46
N LEU A 688 7.75 -13.61 -65.27
CA LEU A 688 8.42 -12.82 -66.30
C LEU A 688 9.75 -13.48 -66.71
N CYS A 689 10.62 -13.80 -65.75
CA CYS A 689 11.89 -14.50 -66.00
C CYS A 689 11.69 -15.84 -66.74
N ALA A 690 10.70 -16.64 -66.33
CA ALA A 690 10.35 -17.87 -67.03
C ALA A 690 9.89 -17.63 -68.49
N SER A 691 9.20 -16.51 -68.74
CA SER A 691 8.75 -16.11 -70.08
C SER A 691 9.89 -15.58 -70.94
N GLU A 692 10.85 -14.86 -70.36
CA GLU A 692 12.10 -14.41 -71.00
C GLU A 692 12.96 -15.62 -71.41
N MET A 693 13.12 -16.62 -70.54
CA MET A 693 13.82 -17.87 -70.86
C MET A 693 13.11 -18.68 -71.96
N MET A 694 11.76 -18.69 -71.98
CA MET A 694 10.99 -19.31 -73.07
C MET A 694 11.18 -18.56 -74.39
N ALA A 695 11.22 -17.23 -74.37
CA ALA A 695 11.46 -16.42 -75.56
C ALA A 695 12.87 -16.67 -76.14
N GLN A 696 13.91 -16.65 -75.29
CA GLN A 696 15.28 -16.98 -75.70
C GLN A 696 15.36 -18.39 -76.31
N SER A 697 14.75 -19.40 -75.68
CA SER A 697 14.73 -20.75 -76.22
C SER A 697 13.87 -20.92 -77.49
N LEU A 698 13.01 -19.96 -77.84
CA LEU A 698 12.31 -19.92 -79.14
C LEU A 698 13.16 -19.22 -80.21
N GLU A 699 13.92 -18.19 -79.83
CA GLU A 699 14.88 -17.49 -80.68
C GLU A 699 16.03 -18.42 -81.10
N GLU A 700 16.65 -19.14 -80.17
CA GLU A 700 17.63 -20.20 -80.44
C GLU A 700 17.10 -21.27 -81.42
N LYS A 701 15.84 -21.68 -81.26
CA LYS A 701 15.20 -22.66 -82.15
C LYS A 701 14.92 -22.08 -83.54
N TYR A 702 14.56 -20.80 -83.63
CA TYR A 702 14.37 -20.12 -84.90
C TYR A 702 15.67 -20.05 -85.70
N ASP A 703 16.77 -19.67 -85.05
CA ASP A 703 18.09 -19.64 -85.68
C ASP A 703 18.56 -21.04 -86.07
N LEU A 704 18.34 -22.06 -85.24
CA LEU A 704 18.63 -23.44 -85.59
C LEU A 704 17.82 -23.89 -86.83
N LEU A 705 16.55 -23.50 -86.93
CA LEU A 705 15.70 -23.81 -88.09
C LEU A 705 16.13 -23.08 -89.38
N GLN A 706 16.65 -21.85 -89.30
CA GLN A 706 17.24 -21.18 -90.46
C GLN A 706 18.56 -21.87 -90.89
N ASN A 707 19.36 -22.33 -89.92
CA ASN A 707 20.60 -23.07 -90.18
C ASN A 707 20.34 -24.49 -90.77
N THR A 708 19.28 -25.20 -90.36
CA THR A 708 18.90 -26.46 -91.00
C THR A 708 18.28 -26.25 -92.38
N LYS A 709 17.44 -25.22 -92.56
CA LYS A 709 16.86 -24.84 -93.87
C LYS A 709 17.93 -24.52 -94.92
N THR A 710 18.94 -23.73 -94.55
CA THR A 710 20.05 -23.39 -95.45
C THR A 710 20.94 -24.60 -95.78
N ARG A 711 21.19 -25.49 -94.79
CA ARG A 711 21.85 -26.79 -95.03
C ARG A 711 21.04 -27.68 -95.97
N LEU A 712 19.74 -27.86 -95.75
CA LEU A 712 18.86 -28.67 -96.60
C LEU A 712 18.83 -28.16 -98.04
N ALA A 713 18.74 -26.84 -98.25
CA ALA A 713 18.82 -26.24 -99.58
C ALA A 713 20.16 -26.51 -100.30
N SER A 714 21.26 -26.69 -99.55
CA SER A 714 22.56 -27.11 -100.08
C SER A 714 22.58 -28.62 -100.41
N THR A 715 22.07 -29.46 -99.51
CA THR A 715 22.02 -30.92 -99.71
C THR A 715 21.11 -31.32 -100.88
N ILE A 716 19.94 -30.68 -101.04
CA ILE A 716 19.02 -30.94 -102.16
C ILE A 716 19.71 -30.68 -103.50
N LYS A 717 20.49 -29.59 -103.63
CA LYS A 717 21.28 -29.32 -104.85
C LYS A 717 22.33 -30.39 -105.14
N LYS A 718 22.91 -31.03 -104.11
CA LYS A 718 23.85 -32.15 -104.29
C LYS A 718 23.13 -33.42 -104.73
N VAL A 719 22.03 -33.77 -104.06
CA VAL A 719 21.24 -34.97 -104.38
C VAL A 719 20.66 -34.89 -105.81
N GLN A 720 20.26 -33.71 -106.26
CA GLN A 720 19.78 -33.48 -107.64
C GLN A 720 20.81 -33.86 -108.73
N HIS A 721 22.11 -33.91 -108.43
CA HIS A 721 23.13 -34.38 -109.37
C HIS A 721 23.33 -35.91 -109.37
N LEU A 722 22.84 -36.64 -108.37
CA LEU A 722 23.05 -38.10 -108.20
C LEU A 722 21.92 -38.95 -108.78
N VAL A 723 20.84 -38.33 -109.26
CA VAL A 723 19.57 -39.00 -109.65
C VAL A 723 19.72 -39.97 -110.83
N GLY A 724 20.84 -39.98 -111.56
CA GLY A 724 21.05 -40.82 -112.75
C GLY A 724 21.31 -42.32 -112.52
N ASN A 725 21.63 -42.75 -111.29
CA ASN A 725 22.01 -44.15 -111.00
C ASN A 725 20.90 -44.87 -110.20
N SER A 726 20.25 -45.87 -110.80
CA SER A 726 19.14 -46.61 -110.18
C SER A 726 19.52 -47.38 -108.91
N ARG A 727 20.76 -47.84 -108.79
CA ARG A 727 21.22 -48.58 -107.60
C ARG A 727 21.49 -47.64 -106.43
N LEU A 728 22.01 -46.44 -106.70
CA LEU A 728 22.03 -45.36 -105.71
C LEU A 728 20.60 -44.91 -105.33
N GLN A 729 19.65 -44.90 -106.27
CA GLN A 729 18.23 -44.63 -105.92
C GLN A 729 17.66 -45.70 -104.97
N GLU A 730 17.94 -46.98 -105.19
CA GLU A 730 17.51 -48.07 -104.28
C GLU A 730 18.10 -47.91 -102.87
N ILE A 731 19.41 -47.65 -102.77
CA ILE A 731 20.08 -47.42 -101.47
C ILE A 731 19.53 -46.15 -100.79
N ILE A 732 19.31 -45.06 -101.55
CA ILE A 732 18.71 -43.83 -101.01
C ILE A 732 17.26 -44.07 -100.54
N HIS A 733 16.45 -44.82 -101.28
CA HIS A 733 15.09 -45.18 -100.86
C HIS A 733 15.07 -46.02 -99.58
N GLU A 734 15.98 -46.98 -99.44
CA GLU A 734 16.09 -47.80 -98.24
C GLU A 734 16.63 -47.00 -97.03
N ILE A 735 17.61 -46.11 -97.25
CA ILE A 735 18.07 -45.14 -96.22
C ILE A 735 16.89 -44.27 -95.76
N LEU A 736 16.10 -43.70 -96.68
CA LEU A 736 14.94 -42.88 -96.35
C LEU A 736 13.86 -43.69 -95.59
N ARG A 737 13.59 -44.93 -96.00
CA ARG A 737 12.65 -45.83 -95.34
C ARG A 737 13.07 -46.09 -93.88
N ILE A 738 14.35 -46.39 -93.66
CA ILE A 738 14.91 -46.60 -92.32
C ILE A 738 14.93 -45.30 -91.51
N HIS A 739 15.17 -44.14 -92.14
CA HIS A 739 15.09 -42.85 -91.46
C HIS A 739 13.69 -42.60 -90.90
N SER A 740 12.64 -42.86 -91.69
CA SER A 740 11.25 -42.78 -91.21
C SER A 740 10.91 -43.84 -90.14
N GLU A 741 11.50 -45.04 -90.20
CA GLU A 741 11.37 -46.06 -89.14
C GLU A 741 12.06 -45.61 -87.82
N ILE A 742 13.19 -44.89 -87.91
CA ILE A 742 13.86 -44.24 -86.77
C ILE A 742 12.99 -43.10 -86.21
N GLU A 743 12.54 -42.18 -87.06
CA GLU A 743 11.70 -41.04 -86.66
C GLU A 743 10.41 -41.50 -85.96
N PHE A 744 9.71 -42.48 -86.53
CA PHE A 744 8.51 -43.07 -85.93
C PHE A 744 8.82 -43.69 -84.56
N SER A 745 9.91 -44.46 -84.46
CA SER A 745 10.34 -45.07 -83.19
C SER A 745 10.76 -44.03 -82.14
N GLN A 746 11.34 -42.90 -82.55
CA GLN A 746 11.67 -41.78 -81.67
C GLN A 746 10.43 -41.02 -81.19
N ILE A 747 9.46 -40.78 -82.08
CA ILE A 747 8.17 -40.15 -81.74
C ILE A 747 7.42 -41.04 -80.74
N GLU A 748 7.36 -42.35 -80.96
CA GLU A 748 6.68 -43.28 -80.07
C GLU A 748 7.38 -43.40 -78.71
N LYS A 749 8.73 -43.48 -78.69
CA LYS A 749 9.53 -43.39 -77.46
C LYS A 749 9.20 -42.12 -76.67
N LEU A 750 9.10 -40.98 -77.35
CA LEU A 750 8.84 -39.69 -76.72
C LEU A 750 7.39 -39.58 -76.22
N ARG A 751 6.41 -40.11 -76.98
CA ARG A 751 5.00 -40.25 -76.57
C ARG A 751 4.89 -41.05 -75.28
N LEU A 752 5.50 -42.23 -75.22
CA LEU A 752 5.54 -43.10 -74.04
C LEU A 752 6.26 -42.42 -72.86
N THR A 753 7.37 -41.72 -73.10
CA THR A 753 8.10 -40.97 -72.06
C THR A 753 7.25 -39.84 -71.46
N MET A 754 6.46 -39.13 -72.29
CA MET A 754 5.52 -38.12 -71.81
C MET A 754 4.29 -38.72 -71.10
N GLN A 755 3.87 -39.93 -71.45
CA GLN A 755 2.84 -40.66 -70.70
C GLN A 755 3.36 -41.12 -69.34
N MET A 756 4.56 -41.73 -69.27
CA MET A 756 5.19 -42.13 -68.00
C MET A 756 5.25 -40.96 -67.01
N ARG A 757 5.75 -39.79 -67.43
CA ARG A 757 5.83 -38.61 -66.56
C ARG A 757 4.47 -38.11 -66.05
N LYS A 758 3.39 -38.28 -66.82
CA LYS A 758 2.03 -37.95 -66.35
C LYS A 758 1.46 -39.01 -65.41
N SER A 759 1.84 -40.27 -65.59
CA SER A 759 1.44 -41.36 -64.70
C SER A 759 2.27 -41.43 -63.41
N GLU A 760 3.50 -40.91 -63.38
CA GLU A 760 4.33 -40.86 -62.17
C GLU A 760 3.76 -39.90 -61.09
N ASP A 761 2.89 -38.95 -61.48
CA ASP A 761 2.08 -38.11 -60.57
C ASP A 761 0.80 -38.83 -60.06
N SER A 762 0.50 -40.04 -60.56
CA SER A 762 -0.71 -40.83 -60.22
C SER A 762 -0.33 -42.17 -59.59
N SER A 763 -1.10 -42.67 -58.63
CA SER A 763 -0.72 -43.85 -57.83
C SER A 763 -0.82 -45.22 -58.54
N GLU A 764 -0.98 -45.26 -59.87
CA GLU A 764 -1.16 -46.48 -60.67
C GLU A 764 0.19 -47.05 -61.19
N GLY A 765 1.06 -47.45 -60.26
CA GLY A 765 2.47 -47.80 -60.55
C GLY A 765 2.68 -48.94 -61.56
N GLU A 766 1.75 -49.90 -61.68
CA GLU A 766 1.90 -51.05 -62.59
C GLU A 766 1.95 -50.65 -64.07
N ASN A 767 1.24 -49.59 -64.45
CA ASN A 767 1.17 -49.12 -65.84
C ASN A 767 2.51 -48.45 -66.28
N VAL A 768 3.21 -47.81 -65.34
CA VAL A 768 4.51 -47.16 -65.60
C VAL A 768 5.55 -48.19 -66.03
N GLU A 769 5.59 -49.36 -65.37
CA GLU A 769 6.56 -50.42 -65.67
C GLU A 769 6.31 -51.11 -67.02
N ALA A 770 5.05 -51.18 -67.47
CA ALA A 770 4.72 -51.60 -68.83
C ALA A 770 5.25 -50.58 -69.87
N MET A 771 5.08 -49.29 -69.61
CA MET A 771 5.60 -48.23 -70.49
C MET A 771 7.14 -48.17 -70.51
N ARG A 772 7.84 -48.40 -69.39
CA ARG A 772 9.32 -48.50 -69.36
C ARG A 772 9.83 -49.58 -70.32
N LYS A 773 9.18 -50.74 -70.35
CA LYS A 773 9.52 -51.85 -71.27
C LYS A 773 9.27 -51.48 -72.74
N GLN A 774 8.18 -50.77 -73.04
CA GLN A 774 7.92 -50.28 -74.40
C GLN A 774 8.92 -49.20 -74.85
N VAL A 775 9.35 -48.31 -73.95
CA VAL A 775 10.43 -47.34 -74.22
C VAL A 775 11.74 -48.05 -74.53
N SER A 776 12.13 -49.06 -73.73
CA SER A 776 13.34 -49.85 -73.97
C SER A 776 13.28 -50.62 -75.30
N TYR A 777 12.11 -51.15 -75.68
CA TYR A 777 11.89 -51.75 -77.00
C TYR A 777 12.07 -50.75 -78.15
N CYS A 778 11.55 -49.52 -78.01
CA CYS A 778 11.78 -48.45 -78.99
C CYS A 778 13.26 -48.08 -79.10
N GLU A 779 14.01 -48.04 -77.99
CA GLU A 779 15.46 -47.80 -77.98
C GLU A 779 16.23 -48.92 -78.70
N GLY A 780 15.86 -50.19 -78.47
CA GLY A 780 16.42 -51.34 -79.19
C GLY A 780 16.21 -51.23 -80.70
N ASN A 781 15.00 -50.90 -81.14
CA ASN A 781 14.67 -50.69 -82.55
C ASN A 781 15.46 -49.52 -83.15
N ILE A 782 15.51 -48.36 -82.48
CA ILE A 782 16.31 -47.20 -82.93
C ILE A 782 17.78 -47.58 -83.11
N SER A 783 18.36 -48.33 -82.17
CA SER A 783 19.76 -48.80 -82.24
C SER A 783 20.01 -49.75 -83.43
N ALA A 784 19.10 -50.70 -83.65
CA ALA A 784 19.16 -51.61 -84.80
C ALA A 784 19.02 -50.86 -86.14
N TYR A 785 18.10 -49.91 -86.24
CA TYR A 785 17.91 -49.09 -87.43
C TYR A 785 19.09 -48.16 -87.71
N ILE A 786 19.68 -47.51 -86.69
CA ILE A 786 20.91 -46.71 -86.84
C ILE A 786 22.06 -47.59 -87.34
N THR A 787 22.19 -48.81 -86.81
CA THR A 787 23.22 -49.76 -87.27
C THR A 787 23.03 -50.12 -88.75
N ARG A 788 21.79 -50.37 -89.19
CA ARG A 788 21.44 -50.64 -90.60
C ARG A 788 21.66 -49.41 -91.49
N LEU A 789 21.33 -48.21 -91.00
CA LEU A 789 21.56 -46.93 -91.70
C LEU A 789 23.06 -46.72 -91.96
N ASN A 790 23.90 -46.88 -90.94
CA ASN A 790 25.36 -46.77 -91.08
C ASN A 790 25.93 -47.76 -92.11
N MET A 791 25.40 -48.99 -92.18
CA MET A 791 25.79 -49.97 -93.20
C MET A 791 25.41 -49.51 -94.61
N LEU A 792 24.23 -48.92 -94.79
CA LEU A 792 23.79 -48.39 -96.08
C LEU A 792 24.50 -47.10 -96.47
N GLU A 793 24.84 -46.22 -95.54
CA GLU A 793 25.71 -45.06 -95.81
C GLU A 793 27.12 -45.50 -96.23
N THR A 794 27.62 -46.60 -95.67
CA THR A 794 28.88 -47.25 -96.10
C THR A 794 28.75 -47.84 -97.51
N GLN A 795 27.59 -48.41 -97.88
CA GLN A 795 27.34 -48.87 -99.26
C GLN A 795 27.19 -47.70 -100.23
N LEU A 796 26.45 -46.64 -99.86
CA LEU A 796 26.25 -45.44 -100.65
C LEU A 796 27.57 -44.73 -100.96
N THR A 797 28.45 -44.60 -99.96
CA THR A 797 29.78 -44.02 -100.15
C THR A 797 30.66 -44.88 -101.06
N ASN A 798 30.63 -46.21 -100.93
CA ASN A 798 31.33 -47.15 -101.81
C ASN A 798 30.77 -47.22 -103.25
N GLU A 799 29.52 -46.78 -103.48
CA GLU A 799 28.88 -46.75 -104.82
C GLU A 799 28.79 -45.35 -105.44
N SER A 800 29.27 -44.32 -104.72
CA SER A 800 29.37 -42.93 -105.19
C SER A 800 30.80 -42.44 -105.43
N ALA A 801 31.79 -43.32 -105.17
CA ALA A 801 33.21 -43.13 -105.43
C ALA A 801 33.64 -43.88 -106.70
#